data_AF-A0A972MXV9-F1
#
_entry.id   AF-A0A972MXV9-F1
#
_cell.length_a   1.000
_cell.length_b   1.000
_cell.length_c   1.000
_cell.angle_alpha   90.00
_cell.angle_beta   90.00
_cell.angle_gamma   90.00
#
_symmetry.space_group_name_H-M   'P 1'
#
loop_
_entity.id
_entity.type
_entity.pdbx_description
1 polymer ?
#
loop_
_entity_poly.entity_id
_entity_poly.type
_entity_poly.pdbx_seq_one_letter_code
_entity_poly.pdbx_strand_id
1 'polypeptide(L)'
;MKTTQTLMIQGCTSDAGKSTLVAGLCRVFARNHQSVAPFKPQNMALNSAVTEDGGEIGRAQALQAMAAKVPLTVHMNPVLLKPNSDTGAQVILQGHSIGNLDAMAYHDYKPLANRAVLASFDILSQQYSTLFVEGAGSPAEVNLRENDIANMGFAEQVDCPVVLIADIDKGGVFAHIIGTLACLSTSEQARIKGFVINRFRGDIALLQDGLDWLEQQTGKPVLGVLPYLHGLHLDAEDALSQSEVEPESASLQSTQKRLKVVVPLLPHLSNHTDFEPLRLHPDIDFKMVSHEQAIPSADLIILPGSKNVIWDLQWLKSQGWEAAIQKHLRYGGKVIGICGGLQMLGQWLLDPDRIEGDTAKQPGLSVFDYTTTLTDHKTLSHFKGTLNLPEQMVTGVDDADIDVDETLWANSSADKHNRTAHQTSIPLTGYEIHAGETCPLACNNPAEQAVTYSDDNQVMVSYLHGLFDEPKALQSLLNWAGLVVSESRPLLDISAIRETQLERLADTLEAHLDMEVIQEILKASEVPAQAHVEAKPDAGIHAAHTSHAFLPHQIEAVYQAIAQRRDMRHFLNTPIAPTIMERLLTAFHQAPNVGLMQPWRIIKIQEDGLRQQIHKLVEAERIRTADALNKCKDDFMRLKVEGILDCAEVLVISLSDHRPKEQFGRRTLPEMDVASVGCAIQNLALAARAEGIGLGWVSIFEPTDLAECLDIPQGEQGGKPVAILCLGYVKDFYPIPMLEKENWRQPLPLDKVVYLNRWGVSEHDTSSIQSRTKNSVTKDQETLVGGIKW
;
A
#
# COMPACT_ATOMS: atom_id res chain seq x y z
N MET A 1 -20.44 -17.32 12.30
CA MET A 1 -19.19 -16.65 11.88
C MET A 1 -18.50 -17.60 10.93
N LYS A 2 -18.05 -17.14 9.75
CA LYS A 2 -17.20 -17.98 8.89
C LYS A 2 -15.87 -18.17 9.62
N THR A 3 -15.45 -19.43 9.79
CA THR A 3 -14.09 -19.78 10.21
C THR A 3 -13.20 -19.79 8.97
N THR A 4 -11.97 -19.31 9.12
CA THR A 4 -10.97 -19.31 8.06
C THR A 4 -9.85 -20.26 8.44
N GLN A 5 -9.49 -21.13 7.52
CA GLN A 5 -8.36 -22.05 7.65
C GLN A 5 -7.13 -21.40 7.06
N THR A 6 -5.99 -21.49 7.74
CA THR A 6 -4.75 -20.84 7.32
C THR A 6 -3.59 -21.83 7.32
N LEU A 7 -2.71 -21.73 6.32
CA LEU A 7 -1.46 -22.47 6.31
C LEU A 7 -0.37 -21.58 5.74
N MET A 8 0.72 -21.40 6.50
CA MET A 8 1.86 -20.61 6.09
C MET A 8 2.98 -21.48 5.53
N ILE A 9 3.53 -21.08 4.39
CA ILE A 9 4.68 -21.70 3.75
C ILE A 9 5.90 -20.80 3.96
N GLN A 10 6.89 -21.30 4.70
CA GLN A 10 8.17 -20.63 4.92
C GLN A 10 9.30 -21.44 4.32
N GLY A 11 10.39 -20.79 3.89
CA GLY A 11 11.47 -21.46 3.16
C GLY A 11 12.75 -21.44 3.98
N CYS A 12 13.58 -22.49 3.89
CA CYS A 12 14.91 -22.43 4.50
C CYS A 12 15.84 -21.43 3.79
N THR A 13 15.54 -21.08 2.53
CA THR A 13 16.20 -20.03 1.74
C THR A 13 15.16 -19.18 1.01
N SER A 14 15.56 -17.98 0.55
CA SER A 14 14.66 -17.06 -0.16
C SER A 14 14.02 -17.66 -1.40
N ASP A 15 14.75 -18.49 -2.14
CA ASP A 15 14.36 -19.13 -3.40
C ASP A 15 14.01 -20.62 -3.26
N ALA A 16 13.67 -21.08 -2.05
CA ALA A 16 13.32 -22.48 -1.79
C ALA A 16 12.07 -23.00 -2.56
N GLY A 17 11.33 -22.12 -3.23
CA GLY A 17 10.11 -22.43 -3.98
C GLY A 17 8.81 -22.17 -3.21
N LYS A 18 8.83 -21.26 -2.22
CA LYS A 18 7.63 -20.85 -1.45
C LYS A 18 6.51 -20.36 -2.37
N SER A 19 6.81 -19.40 -3.24
CA SER A 19 5.81 -18.73 -4.07
C SER A 19 5.16 -19.70 -5.07
N THR A 20 5.95 -20.61 -5.63
CA THR A 20 5.45 -21.70 -6.49
C THR A 20 4.61 -22.71 -5.70
N LEU A 21 5.02 -23.10 -4.49
CA LEU A 21 4.23 -24.01 -3.67
C LEU A 21 2.87 -23.39 -3.30
N VAL A 22 2.85 -22.12 -2.88
CA VAL A 22 1.60 -21.38 -2.60
C VAL A 22 0.73 -21.28 -3.86
N ALA A 23 1.29 -20.94 -5.02
CA ALA A 23 0.54 -20.89 -6.27
C ALA A 23 -0.08 -22.26 -6.63
N GLY A 24 0.69 -23.34 -6.53
CA GLY A 24 0.19 -24.69 -6.78
C GLY A 24 -0.92 -25.09 -5.81
N LEU A 25 -0.78 -24.82 -4.51
CA LEU A 25 -1.80 -25.11 -3.50
C LEU A 25 -3.08 -24.29 -3.75
N CYS A 26 -2.95 -22.99 -4.04
CA CYS A 26 -4.06 -22.16 -4.47
C CYS A 26 -4.79 -22.77 -5.67
N ARG A 27 -4.05 -23.26 -6.67
CA ARG A 27 -4.65 -23.88 -7.85
C ARG A 27 -5.37 -25.20 -7.52
N VAL A 28 -4.77 -26.08 -6.73
CA VAL A 28 -5.39 -27.33 -6.27
C VAL A 28 -6.71 -27.04 -5.55
N PHE A 29 -6.76 -26.03 -4.68
CA PHE A 29 -7.97 -25.71 -3.93
C PHE A 29 -9.03 -25.05 -4.82
N ALA A 30 -8.62 -24.12 -5.69
CA ALA A 30 -9.54 -23.42 -6.60
C ALA A 30 -10.21 -24.38 -7.60
N ARG A 31 -9.45 -25.33 -8.18
CA ARG A 31 -10.01 -26.33 -9.12
C ARG A 31 -10.97 -27.31 -8.45
N ASN A 32 -10.81 -27.53 -7.14
CA ASN A 32 -11.74 -28.27 -6.29
C ASN A 32 -12.90 -27.41 -5.75
N HIS A 33 -13.14 -26.23 -6.34
CA HIS A 33 -14.19 -25.28 -5.98
C HIS A 33 -14.17 -24.80 -4.52
N GLN A 34 -13.00 -24.79 -3.89
CA GLN A 34 -12.83 -24.26 -2.54
C GLN A 34 -12.53 -22.76 -2.58
N SER A 35 -13.05 -22.02 -1.60
CA SER A 35 -12.82 -20.58 -1.49
C SER A 35 -11.43 -20.32 -0.90
N VAL A 36 -10.48 -19.99 -1.76
CA VAL A 36 -9.07 -19.85 -1.43
C VAL A 36 -8.51 -18.52 -1.93
N ALA A 37 -7.61 -17.92 -1.16
CA ALA A 37 -6.81 -16.78 -1.59
C ALA A 37 -5.38 -16.84 -1.03
N PRO A 38 -4.40 -16.24 -1.73
CA PRO A 38 -3.06 -16.09 -1.19
C PRO A 38 -2.94 -14.88 -0.26
N PHE A 39 -1.94 -14.91 0.62
CA PHE A 39 -1.56 -13.78 1.45
C PHE A 39 -0.04 -13.76 1.71
N LYS A 40 0.64 -12.67 1.39
CA LYS A 40 2.06 -12.47 1.75
C LYS A 40 2.18 -11.23 2.62
N PRO A 41 2.37 -11.37 3.95
CA PRO A 41 2.37 -10.26 4.91
C PRO A 41 3.32 -9.13 4.49
N GLN A 42 4.53 -9.52 4.07
CA GLN A 42 5.54 -8.62 3.56
C GLN A 42 6.26 -9.26 2.38
N ASN A 43 6.37 -8.52 1.29
CA ASN A 43 7.19 -8.87 0.15
C ASN A 43 8.30 -7.84 -0.07
N MET A 44 9.39 -8.27 -0.69
CA MET A 44 10.44 -7.40 -1.20
C MET A 44 10.71 -7.79 -2.64
N ALA A 45 10.25 -6.97 -3.59
CA ALA A 45 10.35 -7.26 -5.02
C ALA A 45 10.35 -6.00 -5.89
N LEU A 46 11.07 -6.04 -7.02
CA LEU A 46 11.05 -4.96 -8.01
C LEU A 46 9.83 -5.08 -8.94
N ASN A 47 9.45 -6.31 -9.26
CA ASN A 47 8.36 -6.63 -10.17
C ASN A 47 7.00 -6.57 -9.45
N SER A 48 6.07 -5.80 -10.02
CA SER A 48 4.72 -5.65 -9.46
C SER A 48 3.62 -5.67 -10.52
N ALA A 49 2.39 -5.88 -10.05
CA ALA A 49 1.16 -5.75 -10.82
C ALA A 49 0.28 -4.66 -10.21
N VAL A 50 -0.60 -4.09 -11.03
CA VAL A 50 -1.66 -3.17 -10.59
C VAL A 50 -2.90 -3.99 -10.23
N THR A 51 -3.46 -3.68 -9.07
CA THR A 51 -4.65 -4.33 -8.51
C THR A 51 -5.93 -3.62 -8.99
N GLU A 52 -7.08 -4.28 -8.86
CA GLU A 52 -8.36 -3.70 -9.32
C GLU A 52 -8.79 -2.48 -8.48
N ASP A 53 -8.36 -2.43 -7.21
CA ASP A 53 -8.54 -1.33 -6.27
C ASP A 53 -7.51 -0.19 -6.44
N GLY A 54 -6.72 -0.20 -7.52
CA GLY A 54 -5.85 0.90 -7.92
C GLY A 54 -4.52 0.98 -7.16
N GLY A 55 -4.14 -0.08 -6.46
CA GLY A 55 -2.85 -0.20 -5.76
C GLY A 55 -1.87 -1.16 -6.44
N GLU A 56 -0.71 -1.34 -5.83
CA GLU A 56 0.39 -2.17 -6.33
C GLU A 56 0.68 -3.38 -5.42
N ILE A 57 0.87 -4.56 -6.02
CA ILE A 57 1.31 -5.79 -5.31
C ILE A 57 2.46 -6.47 -6.05
N GLY A 58 3.24 -7.32 -5.37
CA GLY A 58 4.29 -8.12 -6.01
C GLY A 58 3.78 -9.08 -7.09
N ARG A 59 4.57 -9.32 -8.15
CA ARG A 59 4.16 -10.23 -9.24
C ARG A 59 3.91 -11.67 -8.78
N ALA A 60 4.64 -12.15 -7.78
CA ALA A 60 4.39 -13.48 -7.21
C ALA A 60 2.97 -13.60 -6.62
N GLN A 61 2.47 -12.56 -5.94
CA GLN A 61 1.12 -12.58 -5.38
C GLN A 61 0.06 -12.42 -6.46
N ALA A 62 0.34 -11.65 -7.52
CA ALA A 62 -0.50 -11.62 -8.71
C ALA A 62 -0.63 -13.02 -9.36
N LEU A 63 0.48 -13.75 -9.53
CA LEU A 63 0.48 -15.12 -10.05
C LEU A 63 -0.32 -16.06 -9.12
N GLN A 64 -0.17 -15.92 -7.81
CA GLN A 64 -0.92 -16.73 -6.84
C GLN A 64 -2.43 -16.43 -6.87
N ALA A 65 -2.82 -15.17 -7.08
CA ALA A 65 -4.22 -14.78 -7.26
C ALA A 65 -4.82 -15.40 -8.53
N MET A 66 -4.06 -15.38 -9.64
CA MET A 66 -4.41 -16.08 -10.87
C MET A 66 -4.52 -17.60 -10.64
N ALA A 67 -3.61 -18.18 -9.85
CA ALA A 67 -3.68 -19.59 -9.48
C ALA A 67 -4.94 -19.91 -8.66
N ALA A 68 -5.33 -19.03 -7.74
CA ALA A 68 -6.56 -19.14 -6.96
C ALA A 68 -7.85 -18.78 -7.75
N LYS A 69 -7.73 -18.24 -8.96
CA LYS A 69 -8.86 -17.73 -9.79
C LYS A 69 -9.68 -16.64 -9.08
N VAL A 70 -9.00 -15.70 -8.43
CA VAL A 70 -9.62 -14.59 -7.69
C VAL A 70 -9.10 -13.22 -8.17
N PRO A 71 -9.90 -12.14 -8.04
CA PRO A 71 -9.47 -10.78 -8.35
C PRO A 71 -8.24 -10.34 -7.55
N LEU A 72 -7.39 -9.50 -8.16
CA LEU A 72 -6.22 -8.92 -7.48
C LEU A 72 -6.67 -7.78 -6.55
N THR A 73 -6.19 -7.81 -5.30
CA THR A 73 -6.38 -6.73 -4.31
C THR A 73 -5.08 -6.47 -3.55
N VAL A 74 -4.91 -5.23 -3.10
CA VAL A 74 -3.77 -4.82 -2.27
C VAL A 74 -3.63 -5.63 -0.98
N HIS A 75 -4.73 -6.22 -0.50
CA HIS A 75 -4.75 -6.99 0.74
C HIS A 75 -4.01 -8.32 0.64
N MET A 76 -3.73 -8.84 -0.57
CA MET A 76 -2.92 -10.05 -0.76
C MET A 76 -1.43 -9.81 -0.47
N ASN A 77 -0.96 -8.56 -0.58
CA ASN A 77 0.41 -8.16 -0.27
C ASN A 77 0.43 -6.76 0.37
N PRO A 78 0.05 -6.65 1.65
CA PRO A 78 -0.16 -5.35 2.29
C PRO A 78 1.11 -4.54 2.53
N VAL A 79 2.28 -5.18 2.51
CA VAL A 79 3.58 -4.49 2.58
C VAL A 79 4.46 -4.99 1.44
N LEU A 80 4.82 -4.10 0.51
CA LEU A 80 5.74 -4.37 -0.58
C LEU A 80 6.92 -3.40 -0.49
N LEU A 81 8.13 -3.95 -0.34
CA LEU A 81 9.37 -3.21 -0.33
C LEU A 81 9.99 -3.27 -1.73
N LYS A 82 10.34 -2.12 -2.30
CA LYS A 82 11.03 -2.03 -3.58
C LYS A 82 12.43 -1.47 -3.38
N PRO A 83 13.47 -2.31 -3.40
CA PRO A 83 14.84 -1.85 -3.28
C PRO A 83 15.15 -0.82 -4.37
N ASN A 84 15.74 0.32 -3.99
CA ASN A 84 16.19 1.34 -4.94
C ASN A 84 17.66 1.73 -4.72
N SER A 85 18.29 1.14 -3.70
CA SER A 85 19.71 1.25 -3.34
C SER A 85 20.11 0.04 -2.48
N ASP A 86 21.40 -0.08 -2.15
CA ASP A 86 21.89 -1.16 -1.29
C ASP A 86 21.35 -1.10 0.16
N THR A 87 20.94 0.09 0.63
CA THR A 87 20.56 0.33 2.04
C THR A 87 19.12 0.82 2.22
N GLY A 88 18.40 1.08 1.13
CA GLY A 88 17.08 1.70 1.16
C GLY A 88 16.10 1.05 0.18
N ALA A 89 14.81 1.18 0.52
CA ALA A 89 13.72 0.70 -0.30
C ALA A 89 12.55 1.69 -0.26
N GLN A 90 11.84 1.80 -1.38
CA GLN A 90 10.50 2.38 -1.39
C GLN A 90 9.56 1.43 -0.64
N VAL A 91 8.77 1.98 0.28
CA VAL A 91 7.78 1.22 1.04
C VAL A 91 6.40 1.48 0.44
N ILE A 92 5.76 0.40 -0.01
CA ILE A 92 4.38 0.38 -0.47
C ILE A 92 3.54 -0.26 0.63
N LEU A 93 2.56 0.48 1.17
CA LEU A 93 1.64 0.02 2.20
C LEU A 93 0.22 -0.01 1.63
N GLN A 94 -0.41 -1.19 1.64
CA GLN A 94 -1.72 -1.46 1.04
C GLN A 94 -1.86 -0.84 -0.36
N GLY A 95 -0.85 -1.09 -1.20
CA GLY A 95 -0.82 -0.66 -2.59
C GLY A 95 -0.40 0.79 -2.84
N HIS A 96 -0.12 1.59 -1.81
CA HIS A 96 0.28 2.99 -1.96
C HIS A 96 1.70 3.25 -1.43
N SER A 97 2.48 4.01 -2.20
CA SER A 97 3.83 4.44 -1.77
C SER A 97 3.73 5.42 -0.61
N ILE A 98 4.44 5.15 0.48
CA ILE A 98 4.60 6.07 1.62
C ILE A 98 5.96 6.78 1.62
N GLY A 99 6.82 6.49 0.65
CA GLY A 99 8.16 7.06 0.50
C GLY A 99 9.29 6.04 0.62
N ASN A 100 10.53 6.54 0.58
CA ASN A 100 11.74 5.74 0.72
C ASN A 100 12.18 5.72 2.17
N LEU A 101 12.43 4.52 2.71
CA LEU A 101 12.98 4.32 4.05
C LEU A 101 14.27 3.53 3.95
N ASP A 102 15.25 3.89 4.78
CA ASP A 102 16.41 3.03 5.03
C ASP A 102 16.02 1.85 5.93
N ALA A 103 16.94 0.88 6.07
CA ALA A 103 16.70 -0.32 6.87
C ALA A 103 16.34 -0.04 8.34
N MET A 104 16.92 1.01 8.96
CA MET A 104 16.66 1.36 10.36
C MET A 104 15.31 2.05 10.52
N ALA A 105 15.03 3.04 9.68
CA ALA A 105 13.75 3.73 9.66
C ALA A 105 12.60 2.77 9.36
N TYR A 106 12.81 1.79 8.47
CA TYR A 106 11.83 0.74 8.23
C TYR A 106 11.65 -0.18 9.43
N HIS A 107 12.73 -0.53 10.15
CA HIS A 107 12.63 -1.30 11.39
C HIS A 107 11.73 -0.61 12.42
N ASP A 108 11.90 0.69 12.63
CA ASP A 108 11.06 1.49 13.52
C ASP A 108 9.62 1.64 13.01
N TYR A 109 9.40 1.53 11.70
CA TYR A 109 8.09 1.60 11.06
C TYR A 109 7.29 0.29 11.16
N LYS A 110 7.95 -0.86 11.40
CA LYS A 110 7.31 -2.19 11.41
C LYS A 110 6.06 -2.29 12.29
N PRO A 111 5.96 -1.69 13.48
CA PRO A 111 4.72 -1.75 14.28
C PRO A 111 3.50 -1.14 13.57
N LEU A 112 3.70 -0.06 12.80
CA LEU A 112 2.63 0.53 12.00
C LEU A 112 2.32 -0.34 10.77
N ALA A 113 3.35 -0.84 10.08
CA ALA A 113 3.18 -1.78 8.97
C ALA A 113 2.41 -3.04 9.41
N ASN A 114 2.69 -3.57 10.60
CA ASN A 114 2.03 -4.73 11.17
C ASN A 114 0.51 -4.53 11.31
N ARG A 115 0.06 -3.33 11.66
CA ARG A 115 -1.38 -3.03 11.73
C ARG A 115 -2.06 -3.19 10.36
N ALA A 116 -1.39 -2.74 9.30
CA ALA A 116 -1.90 -2.91 7.93
C ALA A 116 -1.87 -4.38 7.47
N VAL A 117 -0.85 -5.14 7.90
CA VAL A 117 -0.77 -6.59 7.70
C VAL A 117 -1.97 -7.29 8.32
N LEU A 118 -2.21 -7.09 9.62
CA LEU A 118 -3.33 -7.72 10.34
C LEU A 118 -4.68 -7.30 9.78
N ALA A 119 -4.89 -6.01 9.50
CA ALA A 119 -6.13 -5.54 8.90
C ALA A 119 -6.42 -6.18 7.53
N SER A 120 -5.39 -6.34 6.70
CA SER A 120 -5.54 -6.97 5.37
C SER A 120 -5.79 -8.47 5.47
N PHE A 121 -5.14 -9.13 6.44
CA PHE A 121 -5.40 -10.53 6.76
C PHE A 121 -6.85 -10.75 7.23
N ASP A 122 -7.36 -9.87 8.10
CA ASP A 122 -8.74 -9.93 8.58
C ASP A 122 -9.75 -9.73 7.44
N ILE A 123 -9.50 -8.79 6.53
CA ILE A 123 -10.34 -8.54 5.34
C ILE A 123 -10.42 -9.80 4.47
N LEU A 124 -9.27 -10.41 4.13
CA LEU A 124 -9.25 -11.62 3.32
C LEU A 124 -9.88 -12.81 4.06
N SER A 125 -9.68 -12.93 5.37
CA SER A 125 -10.27 -13.99 6.18
C SER A 125 -11.80 -13.92 6.19
N GLN A 126 -12.39 -12.72 6.15
CA GLN A 126 -13.84 -12.57 6.05
C GLN A 126 -14.39 -12.98 4.67
N GLN A 127 -13.57 -12.91 3.63
CA GLN A 127 -13.96 -13.17 2.25
C GLN A 127 -13.78 -14.64 1.84
N TYR A 128 -12.67 -15.26 2.28
CA TYR A 128 -12.23 -16.59 1.84
C TYR A 128 -12.22 -17.59 2.99
N SER A 129 -12.56 -18.86 2.72
CA SER A 129 -12.52 -19.92 3.74
C SER A 129 -11.12 -20.45 4.00
N THR A 130 -10.19 -20.29 3.05
CA THR A 130 -8.82 -20.80 3.12
C THR A 130 -7.85 -19.72 2.68
N LEU A 131 -6.82 -19.46 3.49
CA LEU A 131 -5.70 -18.59 3.15
C LEU A 131 -4.39 -19.36 3.16
N PHE A 132 -3.71 -19.40 2.01
CA PHE A 132 -2.32 -19.84 1.95
C PHE A 132 -1.41 -18.64 2.13
N VAL A 133 -0.64 -18.66 3.22
CA VAL A 133 0.24 -17.55 3.59
C VAL A 133 1.65 -17.83 3.09
N GLU A 134 2.27 -16.90 2.35
CA GLU A 134 3.68 -16.98 1.97
C GLU A 134 4.55 -16.22 2.96
N GLY A 135 5.57 -16.86 3.53
CA GLY A 135 6.60 -16.18 4.32
C GLY A 135 7.65 -15.48 3.46
N ALA A 136 8.43 -14.58 4.07
CA ALA A 136 9.52 -13.88 3.40
C ALA A 136 10.88 -14.52 3.71
N GLY A 137 11.69 -14.81 2.70
CA GLY A 137 13.06 -15.30 2.98
C GLY A 137 13.08 -16.58 3.81
N SER A 138 13.96 -16.60 4.83
CA SER A 138 14.07 -17.66 5.85
C SER A 138 13.57 -17.16 7.20
N PRO A 139 12.86 -17.98 7.99
CA PRO A 139 12.45 -17.60 9.35
C PRO A 139 13.62 -17.64 10.36
N ALA A 140 14.80 -18.11 9.94
CA ALA A 140 15.99 -18.25 10.78
C ALA A 140 16.84 -16.97 10.90
N GLU A 141 16.34 -15.83 10.41
CA GLU A 141 17.01 -14.52 10.53
C GLU A 141 16.93 -13.99 11.97
N VAL A 142 17.74 -14.56 12.86
CA VAL A 142 17.71 -14.28 14.31
C VAL A 142 17.87 -12.79 14.65
N ASN A 143 18.56 -12.03 13.80
CA ASN A 143 18.76 -10.59 13.92
C ASN A 143 17.54 -9.76 13.48
N LEU A 144 16.56 -10.35 12.80
CA LEU A 144 15.33 -9.68 12.34
C LEU A 144 14.08 -10.18 13.06
N ARG A 145 14.24 -10.96 14.14
CA ARG A 145 13.16 -11.60 14.89
C ARG A 145 12.27 -10.60 15.63
N GLU A 146 12.86 -9.55 16.20
CA GLU A 146 12.10 -8.50 16.87
C GLU A 146 11.22 -7.75 15.86
N ASN A 147 9.93 -7.61 16.19
CA ASN A 147 8.92 -7.03 15.30
C ASN A 147 8.80 -7.72 13.94
N ASP A 148 9.06 -9.03 13.86
CA ASP A 148 8.87 -9.80 12.63
C ASP A 148 7.39 -9.82 12.21
N ILE A 149 7.09 -9.18 11.07
CA ILE A 149 5.75 -9.13 10.47
C ILE A 149 5.61 -10.08 9.28
N ALA A 150 6.68 -10.80 8.90
CA ALA A 150 6.77 -11.50 7.62
C ALA A 150 6.81 -13.03 7.76
N ASN A 151 7.33 -13.54 8.87
CA ASN A 151 7.52 -14.98 9.11
C ASN A 151 6.84 -15.44 10.41
N MET A 152 7.64 -15.85 11.40
CA MET A 152 7.16 -16.49 12.60
C MET A 152 6.46 -15.49 13.53
N GLY A 153 6.84 -14.22 13.51
CA GLY A 153 6.17 -13.20 14.31
C GLY A 153 4.74 -12.94 13.81
N PHE A 154 4.51 -13.01 12.50
CA PHE A 154 3.15 -13.04 11.94
C PHE A 154 2.43 -14.35 12.29
N ALA A 155 3.08 -15.51 12.08
CA ALA A 155 2.47 -16.82 12.35
C ALA A 155 2.01 -16.97 13.81
N GLU A 156 2.78 -16.43 14.77
CA GLU A 156 2.40 -16.42 16.17
C GLU A 156 1.21 -15.50 16.48
N GLN A 157 1.15 -14.32 15.84
CA GLN A 157 0.08 -13.35 16.06
C GLN A 157 -1.28 -13.85 15.61
N VAL A 158 -1.35 -14.55 14.47
CA VAL A 158 -2.62 -15.04 13.90
C VAL A 158 -2.85 -16.54 14.13
N ASP A 159 -2.02 -17.16 14.98
CA ASP A 159 -2.06 -18.60 15.29
C ASP A 159 -1.94 -19.54 14.06
N CYS A 160 -1.19 -19.14 13.03
CA CYS A 160 -1.06 -19.89 11.79
C CYS A 160 -0.10 -21.09 11.91
N PRO A 161 -0.46 -22.30 11.46
CA PRO A 161 0.47 -23.41 11.29
C PRO A 161 1.43 -23.15 10.12
N VAL A 162 2.64 -23.72 10.22
CA VAL A 162 3.71 -23.50 9.26
C VAL A 162 4.18 -24.81 8.62
N VAL A 163 4.43 -24.80 7.33
CA VAL A 163 5.19 -25.84 6.62
C VAL A 163 6.48 -25.22 6.09
N LEU A 164 7.60 -25.89 6.37
CA LEU A 164 8.92 -25.46 5.91
C LEU A 164 9.27 -26.14 4.58
N ILE A 165 9.61 -25.35 3.56
CA ILE A 165 10.10 -25.84 2.27
C ILE A 165 11.63 -25.64 2.16
N ALA A 166 12.33 -26.65 1.64
CA ALA A 166 13.78 -26.57 1.39
C ALA A 166 14.13 -27.08 -0.02
N ASP A 167 15.01 -26.36 -0.71
CA ASP A 167 15.51 -26.74 -2.03
C ASP A 167 16.70 -27.71 -1.90
N ILE A 168 16.55 -28.93 -2.43
CA ILE A 168 17.62 -29.94 -2.39
C ILE A 168 18.68 -29.76 -3.48
N ASP A 169 18.37 -29.04 -4.57
CA ASP A 169 19.30 -28.79 -5.68
C ASP A 169 20.47 -27.91 -5.22
N LYS A 170 20.28 -27.12 -4.14
CA LYS A 170 21.34 -26.35 -3.47
C LYS A 170 22.31 -27.19 -2.63
N GLY A 171 22.00 -28.47 -2.41
CA GLY A 171 22.72 -29.33 -1.49
C GLY A 171 22.44 -29.02 -0.02
N GLY A 172 22.78 -29.97 0.87
CA GLY A 172 22.70 -29.77 2.32
C GLY A 172 21.27 -29.63 2.89
N VAL A 173 20.24 -30.15 2.21
CA VAL A 173 18.82 -29.94 2.56
C VAL A 173 18.49 -30.26 4.03
N PHE A 174 19.03 -31.34 4.57
CA PHE A 174 18.83 -31.73 5.97
C PHE A 174 19.46 -30.71 6.94
N ALA A 175 20.65 -30.21 6.61
CA ALA A 175 21.32 -29.19 7.41
C ALA A 175 20.57 -27.85 7.37
N HIS A 176 20.00 -27.48 6.21
CA HIS A 176 19.13 -26.31 6.11
C HIS A 176 17.92 -26.43 7.04
N ILE A 177 17.20 -27.55 7.01
CA ILE A 177 16.01 -27.74 7.85
C ILE A 177 16.37 -27.75 9.33
N ILE A 178 17.36 -28.56 9.73
CA ILE A 178 17.79 -28.66 11.13
C ILE A 178 18.34 -27.33 11.64
N GLY A 179 19.16 -26.64 10.82
CA GLY A 179 19.70 -25.33 11.15
C GLY A 179 18.60 -24.29 11.31
N THR A 180 17.62 -24.25 10.41
CA THR A 180 16.45 -23.38 10.54
C THR A 180 15.71 -23.65 11.85
N LEU A 181 15.38 -24.91 12.15
CA LEU A 181 14.68 -25.25 13.40
C LEU A 181 15.48 -24.85 14.65
N ALA A 182 16.80 -25.04 14.64
CA ALA A 182 17.65 -24.70 15.78
C ALA A 182 17.70 -23.20 16.08
N CYS A 183 17.39 -22.34 15.10
CA CYS A 183 17.28 -20.89 15.28
C CYS A 183 15.92 -20.44 15.86
N LEU A 184 14.92 -21.33 15.88
CA LEU A 184 13.56 -21.00 16.28
C LEU A 184 13.30 -21.33 17.75
N SER A 185 12.43 -20.54 18.39
CA SER A 185 11.98 -20.80 19.76
C SER A 185 11.07 -22.03 19.85
N THR A 186 10.82 -22.54 21.06
CA THR A 186 9.96 -23.73 21.24
C THR A 186 8.52 -23.50 20.74
N SER A 187 7.95 -22.30 20.93
CA SER A 187 6.62 -21.96 20.41
C SER A 187 6.60 -22.00 18.89
N GLU A 188 7.61 -21.41 18.26
CA GLU A 188 7.79 -21.38 16.82
C GLU A 188 7.97 -22.78 16.23
N GLN A 189 8.84 -23.60 16.82
CA GLN A 189 9.02 -24.99 16.41
C GLN A 189 7.72 -25.80 16.53
N ALA A 190 6.86 -25.52 17.52
CA ALA A 190 5.58 -26.20 17.67
C ALA A 190 4.56 -25.84 16.55
N ARG A 191 4.71 -24.67 15.92
CA ARG A 191 3.88 -24.26 14.77
C ARG A 191 4.26 -24.98 13.49
N ILE A 192 5.51 -25.38 13.35
CA ILE A 192 5.95 -26.14 12.18
C ILE A 192 5.33 -27.54 12.21
N LYS A 193 4.50 -27.85 11.21
CA LYS A 193 3.74 -29.10 11.10
C LYS A 193 4.40 -30.14 10.20
N GLY A 194 5.38 -29.75 9.39
CA GLY A 194 6.13 -30.67 8.56
C GLY A 194 7.01 -29.95 7.54
N PHE A 195 7.63 -30.74 6.67
CA PHE A 195 8.58 -30.27 5.67
C PHE A 195 8.17 -30.64 4.24
N VAL A 196 8.52 -29.79 3.28
CA VAL A 196 8.47 -30.11 1.85
C VAL A 196 9.89 -30.03 1.30
N ILE A 197 10.35 -31.11 0.67
CA ILE A 197 11.62 -31.13 -0.06
C ILE A 197 11.33 -30.78 -1.51
N ASN A 198 11.94 -29.72 -2.02
CA ASN A 198 11.68 -29.23 -3.37
C ASN A 198 12.84 -29.52 -4.32
N ARG A 199 12.54 -29.58 -5.63
CA ARG A 199 13.52 -29.73 -6.73
C ARG A 199 14.34 -31.02 -6.70
N PHE A 200 13.74 -32.11 -6.22
CA PHE A 200 14.42 -33.40 -6.21
C PHE A 200 14.63 -33.97 -7.62
N ARG A 201 15.81 -34.56 -7.84
CA ARG A 201 16.18 -35.25 -9.08
C ARG A 201 16.56 -36.69 -8.75
N GLY A 202 16.00 -37.64 -9.50
CA GLY A 202 16.32 -39.06 -9.36
C GLY A 202 15.22 -39.86 -8.67
N ASP A 203 15.58 -41.06 -8.21
CA ASP A 203 14.66 -42.00 -7.56
C ASP A 203 14.53 -41.69 -6.07
N ILE A 204 13.30 -41.46 -5.61
CA ILE A 204 12.99 -41.13 -4.22
C ILE A 204 13.41 -42.23 -3.24
N ALA A 205 13.48 -43.49 -3.71
CA ALA A 205 13.93 -44.62 -2.89
C ALA A 205 15.36 -44.40 -2.35
N LEU A 206 16.19 -43.63 -3.06
CA LEU A 206 17.55 -43.28 -2.62
C LEU A 206 17.58 -42.18 -1.55
N LEU A 207 16.49 -41.41 -1.39
CA LEU A 207 16.36 -40.35 -0.41
C LEU A 207 15.68 -40.82 0.88
N GLN A 208 14.92 -41.93 0.84
CA GLN A 208 14.05 -42.39 1.92
C GLN A 208 14.74 -42.49 3.28
N ASP A 209 15.91 -43.13 3.36
CA ASP A 209 16.67 -43.26 4.63
C ASP A 209 16.99 -41.88 5.26
N GLY A 210 17.22 -40.86 4.43
CA GLY A 210 17.45 -39.50 4.88
C GLY A 210 16.18 -38.79 5.36
N LEU A 211 15.04 -39.06 4.72
CA LEU A 211 13.73 -38.54 5.17
C LEU A 211 13.36 -39.15 6.52
N ASP A 212 13.47 -40.47 6.65
CA ASP A 212 13.19 -41.19 7.91
C ASP A 212 14.07 -40.66 9.05
N TRP A 213 15.35 -40.42 8.76
CA TRP A 213 16.26 -39.79 9.71
C TRP A 213 15.80 -38.37 10.11
N LEU A 214 15.37 -37.54 9.16
CA LEU A 214 14.90 -36.18 9.43
C LEU A 214 13.65 -36.19 10.31
N GLU A 215 12.70 -37.07 10.02
CA GLU A 215 11.49 -37.23 10.83
C GLU A 215 11.83 -37.70 12.25
N GLN A 216 12.77 -38.65 12.38
CA GLN A 216 13.24 -39.12 13.68
C GLN A 216 13.93 -38.01 14.49
N GLN A 217 14.74 -37.16 13.85
CA GLN A 217 15.45 -36.07 14.53
C GLN A 217 14.51 -34.93 14.96
N THR A 218 13.50 -34.63 14.14
CA THR A 218 12.66 -33.44 14.34
C THR A 218 11.32 -33.76 15.00
N GLY A 219 10.87 -35.02 14.96
CA GLY A 219 9.54 -35.45 15.36
C GLY A 219 8.43 -34.89 14.47
N LYS A 220 8.75 -34.48 13.24
CA LYS A 220 7.82 -33.84 12.29
C LYS A 220 7.88 -34.54 10.94
N PRO A 221 6.73 -34.74 10.26
CA PRO A 221 6.68 -35.47 9.00
C PRO A 221 7.27 -34.67 7.82
N VAL A 222 7.78 -35.40 6.85
CA VAL A 222 8.02 -34.91 5.49
C VAL A 222 6.71 -35.07 4.72
N LEU A 223 6.04 -33.95 4.44
CA LEU A 223 4.74 -33.90 3.76
C LEU A 223 4.85 -34.21 2.26
N GLY A 224 6.06 -34.18 1.69
CA GLY A 224 6.27 -34.58 0.32
C GLY A 224 7.63 -34.18 -0.23
N VAL A 225 7.99 -34.83 -1.35
CA VAL A 225 9.21 -34.56 -2.11
C VAL A 225 8.81 -34.20 -3.54
N LEU A 226 8.91 -32.91 -3.86
CA LEU A 226 8.54 -32.36 -5.15
C LEU A 226 9.68 -32.58 -6.16
N PRO A 227 9.39 -33.12 -7.35
CA PRO A 227 10.39 -33.30 -8.39
C PRO A 227 10.83 -31.97 -8.98
N TYR A 228 12.02 -31.94 -9.57
CA TYR A 228 12.44 -30.84 -10.42
C TYR A 228 11.59 -30.78 -11.70
N LEU A 229 10.76 -29.75 -11.83
CA LEU A 229 9.90 -29.55 -13.00
C LEU A 229 10.67 -28.86 -14.13
N HIS A 230 11.21 -29.65 -15.05
CA HIS A 230 11.83 -29.13 -16.28
C HIS A 230 10.81 -28.36 -17.13
N GLY A 231 11.21 -27.18 -17.63
CA GLY A 231 10.36 -26.34 -18.48
C GLY A 231 9.12 -25.77 -17.77
N LEU A 232 9.18 -25.59 -16.44
CA LEU A 232 8.14 -24.85 -15.72
C LEU A 232 8.32 -23.35 -16.00
N HIS A 233 7.40 -22.78 -16.78
CA HIS A 233 7.41 -21.37 -17.15
C HIS A 233 6.31 -20.62 -16.39
N LEU A 234 6.68 -20.06 -15.24
CA LEU A 234 5.83 -19.20 -14.43
C LEU A 234 6.58 -17.92 -14.12
N ASP A 235 5.85 -16.81 -14.11
CA ASP A 235 6.37 -15.48 -13.79
C ASP A 235 7.24 -15.53 -12.53
N ALA A 236 8.56 -15.34 -12.70
CA ALA A 236 9.50 -15.36 -11.58
C ALA A 236 9.39 -14.06 -10.76
N GLU A 237 9.56 -14.16 -9.44
CA GLU A 237 9.41 -13.03 -8.52
C GLU A 237 10.47 -11.93 -8.79
N ASP A 238 11.76 -12.26 -8.72
CA ASP A 238 12.87 -11.36 -9.12
C ASP A 238 14.10 -12.09 -9.70
N ALA A 239 14.11 -13.43 -9.66
CA ALA A 239 15.26 -14.21 -10.11
C ALA A 239 15.22 -14.41 -11.63
N LEU A 240 16.14 -13.76 -12.34
CA LEU A 240 16.53 -14.21 -13.67
C LEU A 240 17.29 -15.52 -13.51
N SER A 241 16.63 -16.65 -13.76
CA SER A 241 17.32 -17.94 -13.85
C SER A 241 18.35 -17.87 -14.97
N GLN A 242 19.62 -17.72 -14.60
CA GLN A 242 20.78 -17.78 -15.50
C GLN A 242 21.14 -19.22 -15.89
N SER A 243 20.46 -20.23 -15.34
CA SER A 243 20.67 -21.64 -15.69
C SER A 243 19.68 -22.11 -16.76
N GLU A 244 20.19 -22.08 -18.00
CA GLU A 244 20.18 -23.17 -18.98
C GLU A 244 18.92 -24.03 -19.13
N VAL A 245 18.30 -23.95 -20.32
CA VAL A 245 18.32 -25.06 -21.30
C VAL A 245 18.38 -24.40 -22.67
N GLU A 246 19.55 -24.44 -23.34
CA GLU A 246 19.53 -24.37 -24.81
C GLU A 246 18.58 -25.47 -25.26
N PRO A 247 17.51 -25.18 -26.02
CA PRO A 247 16.55 -26.22 -26.38
C PRO A 247 17.29 -27.34 -27.11
N GLU A 248 17.45 -28.50 -26.44
CA GLU A 248 18.03 -29.73 -27.02
C GLU A 248 17.23 -30.24 -28.22
N SER A 249 16.10 -29.60 -28.56
CA SER A 249 15.30 -29.83 -29.76
C SER A 249 15.57 -28.87 -30.93
N ALA A 250 16.54 -27.95 -30.85
CA ALA A 250 16.92 -27.08 -31.97
C ALA A 250 17.82 -27.74 -33.04
N SER A 251 18.00 -29.07 -32.97
CA SER A 251 18.77 -29.85 -33.95
C SER A 251 17.94 -30.41 -35.12
N LEU A 252 16.67 -30.00 -35.27
CA LEU A 252 15.86 -30.33 -36.45
C LEU A 252 15.46 -29.07 -37.23
N GLN A 253 16.32 -28.69 -38.18
CA GLN A 253 15.97 -28.11 -39.48
C GLN A 253 14.89 -27.00 -39.52
N SER A 254 15.07 -25.88 -38.83
CA SER A 254 14.43 -24.63 -39.26
C SER A 254 15.43 -23.76 -40.03
N THR A 255 15.35 -23.77 -41.36
CA THR A 255 16.08 -22.86 -42.28
C THR A 255 15.56 -21.42 -42.22
N GLN A 256 14.73 -21.07 -41.24
CA GLN A 256 14.04 -19.79 -41.13
C GLN A 256 14.85 -18.83 -40.24
N LYS A 257 15.10 -17.62 -40.72
CA LYS A 257 15.81 -16.57 -39.99
C LYS A 257 14.93 -16.12 -38.81
N ARG A 258 15.41 -16.32 -37.56
CA ARG A 258 14.77 -15.80 -36.34
C ARG A 258 15.00 -14.29 -36.20
N LEU A 259 14.05 -13.57 -35.63
CA LEU A 259 14.19 -12.15 -35.29
C LEU A 259 15.03 -12.02 -34.01
N LYS A 260 16.12 -11.25 -34.06
CA LYS A 260 17.00 -11.04 -32.92
C LYS A 260 16.52 -9.89 -32.05
N VAL A 261 16.11 -10.20 -30.83
CA VAL A 261 15.60 -9.24 -29.85
C VAL A 261 16.58 -9.11 -28.70
N VAL A 262 17.03 -7.89 -28.41
CA VAL A 262 18.06 -7.61 -27.42
C VAL A 262 17.55 -6.62 -26.37
N VAL A 263 17.75 -6.95 -25.10
CA VAL A 263 17.35 -6.13 -23.95
C VAL A 263 18.54 -5.92 -23.02
N PRO A 264 18.92 -4.69 -22.66
CA PRO A 264 19.94 -4.46 -21.64
C PRO A 264 19.42 -4.89 -20.26
N LEU A 265 20.22 -5.65 -19.52
CA LEU A 265 19.92 -6.00 -18.14
C LEU A 265 20.29 -4.82 -17.22
N LEU A 266 19.33 -3.92 -17.00
CA LEU A 266 19.51 -2.77 -16.12
C LEU A 266 19.65 -3.18 -14.65
N PRO A 267 20.48 -2.49 -13.84
CA PRO A 267 20.62 -2.81 -12.42
C PRO A 267 19.33 -2.67 -11.61
N HIS A 268 18.46 -1.70 -11.95
CA HIS A 268 17.15 -1.54 -11.33
C HIS A 268 16.00 -1.93 -12.27
N LEU A 269 16.23 -2.95 -13.11
CA LEU A 269 15.23 -3.50 -14.03
C LEU A 269 13.93 -3.84 -13.28
N SER A 270 12.81 -3.32 -13.79
CA SER A 270 11.49 -3.67 -13.30
C SER A 270 10.64 -4.33 -14.37
N ASN A 271 9.73 -5.21 -13.94
CA ASN A 271 8.76 -5.87 -14.78
C ASN A 271 9.39 -6.69 -15.92
N HIS A 272 10.49 -7.40 -15.63
CA HIS A 272 11.16 -8.28 -16.60
C HIS A 272 10.25 -9.36 -17.20
N THR A 273 9.10 -9.64 -16.56
CA THR A 273 8.03 -10.51 -17.06
C THR A 273 7.40 -10.02 -18.36
N ASP A 274 7.50 -8.72 -18.69
CA ASP A 274 7.03 -8.17 -19.98
C ASP A 274 7.66 -8.88 -21.18
N PHE A 275 8.83 -9.51 -20.98
CA PHE A 275 9.58 -10.19 -22.04
C PHE A 275 9.33 -11.70 -22.09
N GLU A 276 8.51 -12.28 -21.20
CA GLU A 276 8.19 -13.71 -21.24
C GLU A 276 7.58 -14.17 -22.58
N PRO A 277 6.61 -13.43 -23.18
CA PRO A 277 6.09 -13.79 -24.49
C PRO A 277 7.19 -13.85 -25.56
N LEU A 278 8.17 -12.94 -25.51
CA LEU A 278 9.30 -12.92 -26.44
C LEU A 278 10.29 -14.07 -26.20
N ARG A 279 10.55 -14.41 -24.93
CA ARG A 279 11.43 -15.51 -24.53
C ARG A 279 10.91 -16.88 -24.96
N LEU A 280 9.59 -17.07 -24.91
CA LEU A 280 8.95 -18.33 -25.27
C LEU A 280 8.59 -18.43 -26.76
N HIS A 281 8.71 -17.33 -27.51
CA HIS A 281 8.34 -17.30 -28.91
C HIS A 281 9.35 -18.08 -29.78
N PRO A 282 8.93 -19.09 -30.56
CA PRO A 282 9.83 -20.00 -31.27
C PRO A 282 10.65 -19.34 -32.39
N ASP A 283 10.17 -18.22 -32.93
CA ASP A 283 10.82 -17.49 -34.03
C ASP A 283 11.66 -16.30 -33.56
N ILE A 284 11.83 -16.14 -32.24
CA ILE A 284 12.63 -15.07 -31.64
C ILE A 284 13.94 -15.66 -31.10
N ASP A 285 15.03 -14.97 -31.41
CA ASP A 285 16.32 -15.12 -30.74
C ASP A 285 16.44 -14.01 -29.70
N PHE A 286 15.97 -14.29 -28.47
CA PHE A 286 15.88 -13.31 -27.39
C PHE A 286 17.12 -13.36 -26.50
N LYS A 287 17.73 -12.19 -26.26
CA LYS A 287 18.90 -12.08 -25.37
C LYS A 287 18.81 -10.88 -24.44
N MET A 288 18.87 -11.15 -23.13
CA MET A 288 19.21 -10.13 -22.12
C MET A 288 20.73 -10.03 -22.00
N VAL A 289 21.26 -8.80 -22.05
CA VAL A 289 22.69 -8.53 -22.11
C VAL A 289 23.13 -7.89 -20.80
N SER A 290 23.95 -8.61 -20.03
CA SER A 290 24.59 -8.10 -18.81
C SER A 290 25.78 -7.20 -19.13
N HIS A 291 26.28 -6.46 -18.14
CA HIS A 291 27.35 -5.48 -18.32
C HIS A 291 28.71 -6.08 -18.72
N GLU A 292 28.94 -7.36 -18.42
CA GLU A 292 30.16 -8.06 -18.79
C GLU A 292 30.13 -8.56 -20.24
N GLN A 293 28.97 -8.52 -20.92
CA GLN A 293 28.79 -9.05 -22.26
C GLN A 293 28.90 -7.96 -23.32
N ALA A 294 29.55 -8.28 -24.45
CA ALA A 294 29.53 -7.42 -25.61
C ALA A 294 28.11 -7.30 -26.19
N ILE A 295 27.72 -6.08 -26.57
CA ILE A 295 26.41 -5.80 -27.18
C ILE A 295 26.33 -6.51 -28.55
N PRO A 296 25.45 -7.51 -28.73
CA PRO A 296 25.33 -8.26 -29.97
C PRO A 296 24.58 -7.46 -31.05
N SER A 297 24.63 -7.92 -32.30
CA SER A 297 23.74 -7.41 -33.34
C SER A 297 22.28 -7.75 -33.02
N ALA A 298 21.37 -6.81 -33.21
CA ALA A 298 19.93 -6.99 -33.02
C ALA A 298 19.15 -6.60 -34.28
N ASP A 299 17.95 -7.13 -34.43
CA ASP A 299 16.92 -6.56 -35.33
C ASP A 299 16.04 -5.57 -34.52
N LEU A 300 15.75 -5.92 -33.26
CA LEU A 300 15.01 -5.11 -32.29
C LEU A 300 15.79 -4.94 -30.98
N ILE A 301 15.95 -3.70 -30.51
CA ILE A 301 16.42 -3.39 -29.15
C ILE A 301 15.22 -2.93 -28.32
N ILE A 302 15.05 -3.46 -27.11
CA ILE A 302 14.02 -3.00 -26.18
C ILE A 302 14.70 -2.40 -24.94
N LEU A 303 14.39 -1.15 -24.61
CA LEU A 303 14.74 -0.55 -23.34
C LEU A 303 13.64 -0.83 -22.32
N PRO A 304 13.94 -1.57 -21.23
CA PRO A 304 12.94 -2.01 -20.29
C PRO A 304 12.57 -0.94 -19.26
N GLY A 305 11.57 -1.22 -18.41
CA GLY A 305 11.24 -0.39 -17.27
C GLY A 305 12.36 -0.37 -16.21
N SER A 306 12.44 0.72 -15.45
CA SER A 306 13.42 0.92 -14.37
C SER A 306 12.76 1.54 -13.13
N LYS A 307 13.29 1.24 -11.94
CA LYS A 307 12.93 1.92 -10.68
C LYS A 307 13.89 3.04 -10.26
N ASN A 308 14.97 3.22 -11.01
CA ASN A 308 15.87 4.34 -10.85
C ASN A 308 16.37 4.77 -12.23
N VAL A 309 15.53 5.52 -12.93
CA VAL A 309 15.65 5.82 -14.36
C VAL A 309 16.88 6.68 -14.62
N ILE A 310 17.16 7.66 -13.75
CA ILE A 310 18.34 8.51 -13.90
C ILE A 310 19.62 7.70 -13.73
N TRP A 311 19.70 6.89 -12.68
CA TRP A 311 20.89 6.07 -12.42
C TRP A 311 21.09 5.04 -13.52
N ASP A 312 20.03 4.31 -13.90
CA ASP A 312 20.10 3.29 -14.94
C ASP A 312 20.45 3.88 -16.31
N LEU A 313 20.00 5.10 -16.62
CA LEU A 313 20.42 5.81 -17.84
C LEU A 313 21.91 6.13 -17.83
N GLN A 314 22.43 6.67 -16.71
CA GLN A 314 23.86 6.97 -16.57
C GLN A 314 24.70 5.71 -16.70
N TRP A 315 24.25 4.63 -16.06
CA TRP A 315 24.87 3.32 -16.18
C TRP A 315 24.83 2.80 -17.62
N LEU A 316 23.67 2.84 -18.29
CA LEU A 316 23.49 2.39 -19.66
C LEU A 316 24.42 3.15 -20.63
N LYS A 317 24.57 4.47 -20.44
CA LYS A 317 25.55 5.27 -21.17
C LYS A 317 26.99 4.84 -20.88
N SER A 318 27.33 4.57 -19.62
CA SER A 318 28.66 4.09 -19.23
C SER A 318 29.04 2.74 -19.87
N GLN A 319 28.04 1.89 -20.12
CA GLN A 319 28.19 0.59 -20.80
C GLN A 319 28.18 0.69 -22.34
N GLY A 320 28.14 1.90 -22.92
CA GLY A 320 28.25 2.11 -24.36
C GLY A 320 26.96 1.90 -25.17
N TRP A 321 25.82 1.71 -24.52
CA TRP A 321 24.53 1.47 -25.20
C TRP A 321 24.04 2.66 -26.01
N GLU A 322 24.32 3.90 -25.59
CA GLU A 322 23.92 5.10 -26.36
C GLU A 322 24.51 5.06 -27.78
N ALA A 323 25.80 4.78 -27.90
CA ALA A 323 26.46 4.63 -29.20
C ALA A 323 25.92 3.43 -30.00
N ALA A 324 25.61 2.32 -29.32
CA ALA A 324 25.07 1.12 -29.95
C ALA A 324 23.66 1.35 -30.52
N ILE A 325 22.76 1.99 -29.75
CA ILE A 325 21.39 2.33 -30.15
C ILE A 325 21.42 3.30 -31.33
N GLN A 326 22.23 4.35 -31.25
CA GLN A 326 22.38 5.31 -32.35
C GLN A 326 22.96 4.68 -33.63
N LYS A 327 23.85 3.69 -33.49
CA LYS A 327 24.33 2.89 -34.63
C LYS A 327 23.22 2.00 -35.18
N HIS A 328 22.47 1.32 -34.32
CA HIS A 328 21.38 0.41 -34.68
C HIS A 328 20.29 1.13 -35.49
N LEU A 329 19.81 2.28 -34.99
CA LEU A 329 18.82 3.10 -35.68
C LEU A 329 19.32 3.59 -37.04
N ARG A 330 20.58 4.04 -37.14
CA ARG A 330 21.17 4.48 -38.42
C ARG A 330 21.17 3.41 -39.52
N TYR A 331 21.18 2.13 -39.15
CA TYR A 331 21.13 1.01 -40.09
C TYR A 331 19.71 0.46 -40.32
N GLY A 332 18.66 1.17 -39.89
CA GLY A 332 17.28 0.76 -40.09
C GLY A 332 16.72 -0.15 -38.98
N GLY A 333 17.47 -0.39 -37.92
CA GLY A 333 17.04 -1.18 -36.78
C GLY A 333 15.86 -0.56 -36.01
N LYS A 334 15.13 -1.38 -35.25
CA LYS A 334 13.98 -0.95 -34.45
C LYS A 334 14.30 -0.85 -32.97
N VAL A 335 13.66 0.09 -32.27
CA VAL A 335 13.78 0.30 -30.83
C VAL A 335 12.40 0.41 -30.18
N ILE A 336 12.18 -0.30 -29.06
CA ILE A 336 11.01 -0.11 -28.20
C ILE A 336 11.48 0.43 -26.84
N GLY A 337 10.84 1.47 -26.31
CA GLY A 337 11.03 1.92 -24.93
C GLY A 337 9.77 1.68 -24.11
N ILE A 338 9.89 0.96 -22.98
CA ILE A 338 8.76 0.64 -22.09
C ILE A 338 8.99 1.33 -20.75
N CYS A 339 8.02 2.13 -20.29
CA CYS A 339 8.01 2.81 -19.00
C CYS A 339 9.31 3.61 -18.77
N GLY A 340 10.18 3.21 -17.84
CA GLY A 340 11.51 3.81 -17.67
C GLY A 340 12.34 3.89 -18.96
N GLY A 341 12.24 2.87 -19.82
CA GLY A 341 12.90 2.86 -21.13
C GLY A 341 12.34 3.90 -22.10
N LEU A 342 11.03 4.21 -22.05
CA LEU A 342 10.45 5.36 -22.75
C LEU A 342 11.11 6.64 -22.21
N GLN A 343 11.15 6.83 -20.91
CA GLN A 343 11.66 8.06 -20.30
C GLN A 343 13.14 8.31 -20.70
N MET A 344 13.95 7.25 -20.74
CA MET A 344 15.35 7.30 -21.19
C MET A 344 15.54 7.75 -22.64
N LEU A 345 14.60 7.44 -23.54
CA LEU A 345 14.70 7.76 -24.98
C LEU A 345 14.46 9.25 -25.29
N GLY A 346 13.90 10.01 -24.35
CA GLY A 346 13.65 11.44 -24.50
C GLY A 346 14.91 12.30 -24.53
N GLN A 347 14.72 13.62 -24.63
CA GLN A 347 15.81 14.60 -24.59
C GLN A 347 16.32 14.85 -23.16
N TRP A 348 15.40 14.88 -22.19
CA TRP A 348 15.70 15.24 -20.81
C TRP A 348 14.89 14.41 -19.83
N LEU A 349 15.56 14.03 -18.74
CA LEU A 349 14.94 13.60 -17.49
C LEU A 349 15.13 14.73 -16.46
N LEU A 350 14.03 15.21 -15.90
CA LEU A 350 14.02 16.23 -14.84
C LEU A 350 13.57 15.58 -13.54
N ASP A 351 14.29 15.82 -12.45
CA ASP A 351 13.93 15.36 -11.10
C ASP A 351 14.00 16.55 -10.14
N PRO A 352 13.03 17.50 -10.24
CA PRO A 352 13.08 18.75 -9.46
C PRO A 352 13.06 18.50 -7.95
N ASP A 353 12.43 17.41 -7.52
CA ASP A 353 12.22 17.04 -6.13
C ASP A 353 13.26 16.03 -5.61
N ARG A 354 14.21 15.60 -6.46
CA ARG A 354 15.32 14.70 -6.11
C ARG A 354 14.85 13.36 -5.57
N ILE A 355 13.85 12.78 -6.23
CA ILE A 355 13.21 11.52 -5.86
C ILE A 355 14.16 10.33 -6.05
N GLU A 356 14.94 10.32 -7.14
CA GLU A 356 15.85 9.22 -7.50
C GLU A 356 17.32 9.49 -7.13
N GLY A 357 17.64 10.72 -6.73
CA GLY A 357 18.96 11.09 -6.22
C GLY A 357 19.29 12.58 -6.36
N ASP A 358 20.56 12.95 -6.22
CA ASP A 358 21.00 14.35 -6.23
C ASP A 358 20.96 15.03 -7.62
N THR A 359 20.75 14.26 -8.68
CA THR A 359 20.78 14.75 -10.06
C THR A 359 19.42 15.32 -10.45
N ALA A 360 19.25 16.64 -10.31
CA ALA A 360 17.98 17.29 -10.64
C ALA A 360 17.66 17.34 -12.16
N LYS A 361 18.65 17.14 -13.02
CA LYS A 361 18.49 17.19 -14.48
C LYS A 361 19.54 16.34 -15.18
N GLN A 362 19.10 15.44 -16.07
CA GLN A 362 19.94 14.50 -16.79
C GLN A 362 19.58 14.50 -18.29
N PRO A 363 20.56 14.67 -19.22
CA PRO A 363 20.31 14.46 -20.65
C PRO A 363 19.94 13.00 -20.94
N GLY A 364 18.82 12.81 -21.64
CA GLY A 364 18.34 11.53 -22.16
C GLY A 364 19.17 11.03 -23.35
N LEU A 365 18.69 10.00 -24.06
CA LEU A 365 19.33 9.47 -25.27
C LEU A 365 19.03 10.33 -26.52
N SER A 366 18.08 11.26 -26.42
CA SER A 366 17.66 12.18 -27.50
C SER A 366 17.28 11.44 -28.78
N VAL A 367 16.62 10.28 -28.63
CA VAL A 367 16.08 9.47 -29.72
C VAL A 367 14.64 9.91 -30.07
N PHE A 368 13.95 10.53 -29.11
CA PHE A 368 12.58 11.02 -29.25
C PHE A 368 12.45 12.45 -28.71
N ASP A 369 11.59 13.27 -29.32
CA ASP A 369 11.39 14.69 -28.97
C ASP A 369 10.36 14.87 -27.83
N TYR A 370 10.75 14.47 -26.63
CA TYR A 370 10.01 14.76 -25.41
C TYR A 370 10.93 14.91 -24.20
N THR A 371 10.39 15.47 -23.12
CA THR A 371 11.01 15.56 -21.81
C THR A 371 10.15 14.84 -20.78
N THR A 372 10.78 14.05 -19.91
CA THR A 372 10.12 13.45 -18.76
C THR A 372 10.48 14.23 -17.51
N THR A 373 9.47 14.60 -16.72
CA THR A 373 9.65 15.14 -15.36
C THR A 373 9.22 14.08 -14.36
N LEU A 374 10.14 13.60 -13.54
CA LEU A 374 9.84 12.72 -12.41
C LEU A 374 9.03 13.49 -11.36
N THR A 375 7.99 12.85 -10.84
CA THR A 375 7.04 13.40 -9.86
C THR A 375 6.84 12.40 -8.73
N ASP A 376 6.45 12.90 -7.56
CA ASP A 376 6.15 12.06 -6.38
C ASP A 376 4.89 11.21 -6.57
N HIS A 377 3.98 11.67 -7.43
CA HIS A 377 2.77 10.97 -7.80
C HIS A 377 3.05 9.82 -8.78
N LYS A 378 2.57 8.64 -8.41
CA LYS A 378 2.68 7.42 -9.21
C LYS A 378 1.37 7.16 -9.95
N THR A 379 1.45 6.95 -11.24
CA THR A 379 0.34 6.45 -12.05
C THR A 379 0.20 4.95 -11.81
N LEU A 380 -1.00 4.52 -11.40
CA LEU A 380 -1.40 3.13 -11.24
C LEU A 380 -2.77 2.97 -11.91
N SER A 381 -2.80 2.43 -13.13
CA SER A 381 -4.03 2.31 -13.89
C SER A 381 -4.04 1.04 -14.73
N HIS A 382 -5.23 0.46 -14.90
CA HIS A 382 -5.46 -0.54 -15.93
C HIS A 382 -5.71 0.15 -17.26
N PHE A 383 -5.15 -0.41 -18.32
CA PHE A 383 -5.33 0.05 -19.67
C PHE A 383 -6.16 -0.98 -20.45
N LYS A 384 -7.19 -0.48 -21.13
CA LYS A 384 -7.94 -1.23 -22.14
C LYS A 384 -8.14 -0.30 -23.33
N GLY A 385 -7.49 -0.60 -24.42
CA GLY A 385 -7.50 0.24 -25.60
C GLY A 385 -7.03 -0.53 -26.82
N THR A 386 -6.37 0.18 -27.74
CA THR A 386 -5.97 -0.39 -29.02
C THR A 386 -4.52 -0.10 -29.36
N LEU A 387 -3.87 -1.10 -29.97
CA LEU A 387 -2.61 -0.96 -30.67
C LEU A 387 -2.92 -0.56 -32.13
N ASN A 388 -2.52 0.65 -32.48
CA ASN A 388 -2.60 1.15 -33.85
C ASN A 388 -1.19 1.15 -34.44
N LEU A 389 -1.01 0.48 -35.59
CA LEU A 389 0.27 0.45 -36.31
C LEU A 389 0.28 1.47 -37.46
N PRO A 390 1.40 2.16 -37.72
CA PRO A 390 1.51 3.06 -38.86
C PRO A 390 1.37 2.30 -40.19
N GLU A 391 0.80 2.96 -41.19
CA GLU A 391 0.28 2.39 -42.45
C GLU A 391 1.41 1.99 -43.43
N GLN A 392 2.25 1.03 -43.02
CA GLN A 392 3.11 0.24 -43.88
C GLN A 392 3.19 -1.16 -43.27
N MET A 393 2.63 -2.14 -43.99
CA MET A 393 2.73 -3.60 -43.74
C MET A 393 1.63 -4.26 -42.89
N VAL A 394 0.37 -4.15 -43.33
CA VAL A 394 -0.58 -5.26 -43.17
C VAL A 394 -0.55 -6.08 -44.44
N THR A 395 0.29 -7.11 -44.47
CA THR A 395 0.09 -8.26 -45.37
C THR A 395 -0.20 -9.44 -44.46
N GLY A 396 -1.48 -9.85 -44.36
CA GLY A 396 -1.85 -11.14 -43.75
C GLY A 396 -2.85 -11.11 -42.59
N VAL A 397 -3.64 -10.05 -42.37
CA VAL A 397 -4.83 -10.13 -41.49
C VAL A 397 -6.07 -9.94 -42.36
N ASP A 398 -6.72 -11.04 -42.72
CA ASP A 398 -8.03 -11.00 -43.39
C ASP A 398 -9.09 -10.46 -42.41
N ASP A 399 -9.90 -9.53 -42.88
CA ASP A 399 -11.03 -8.84 -42.21
C ASP A 399 -12.19 -9.78 -41.79
N ALA A 400 -11.97 -11.09 -41.62
CA ALA A 400 -13.05 -12.07 -41.52
C ALA A 400 -13.59 -12.32 -40.10
N ASP A 401 -12.91 -11.88 -39.04
CA ASP A 401 -13.30 -12.21 -37.64
C ASP A 401 -13.53 -10.99 -36.73
N ILE A 402 -13.91 -9.83 -37.30
CA ILE A 402 -14.46 -8.73 -36.50
C ILE A 402 -15.98 -8.87 -36.52
N ASP A 403 -16.55 -9.37 -35.42
CA ASP A 403 -17.99 -9.36 -35.17
C ASP A 403 -18.41 -7.91 -34.91
N VAL A 404 -18.63 -7.14 -35.99
CA VAL A 404 -19.13 -5.77 -35.94
C VAL A 404 -20.64 -5.84 -35.78
N ASP A 405 -21.15 -5.39 -34.64
CA ASP A 405 -22.57 -5.21 -34.36
C ASP A 405 -23.21 -4.34 -35.48
N GLU A 406 -24.03 -4.95 -36.33
CA GLU A 406 -24.61 -4.34 -37.55
C GLU A 406 -25.61 -3.18 -37.29
N THR A 407 -25.78 -2.73 -36.05
CA THR A 407 -26.81 -1.75 -35.70
C THR A 407 -26.44 -0.27 -35.92
N LEU A 408 -25.24 0.06 -36.41
CA LEU A 408 -24.79 1.45 -36.63
C LEU A 408 -24.75 1.95 -38.10
N TRP A 409 -25.08 1.12 -39.10
CA TRP A 409 -24.90 1.48 -40.52
C TRP A 409 -26.11 2.13 -41.22
N ALA A 410 -26.99 2.82 -40.52
CA ALA A 410 -28.10 3.54 -41.16
C ALA A 410 -28.06 5.03 -40.84
N ASN A 411 -27.16 5.78 -41.52
CA ASN A 411 -27.41 7.12 -42.08
C ASN A 411 -26.09 7.87 -42.43
N SER A 412 -25.59 7.73 -43.66
CA SER A 412 -24.96 8.84 -44.41
C SER A 412 -24.56 8.41 -45.82
N SER A 413 -25.47 8.59 -46.77
CA SER A 413 -25.16 8.52 -48.20
C SER A 413 -24.82 9.92 -48.72
N ALA A 414 -23.57 10.35 -48.58
CA ALA A 414 -22.95 11.42 -49.39
C ALA A 414 -21.49 11.60 -48.98
N ASP A 415 -20.55 11.00 -49.73
CA ASP A 415 -19.26 11.59 -50.12
C ASP A 415 -18.38 10.53 -50.78
N LYS A 416 -18.58 10.37 -52.08
CA LYS A 416 -17.59 9.74 -52.96
C LYS A 416 -16.49 10.78 -53.18
N HIS A 417 -15.42 10.80 -52.38
CA HIS A 417 -14.04 11.28 -52.69
C HIS A 417 -13.14 11.35 -51.43
N ASN A 418 -13.23 10.38 -50.51
CA ASN A 418 -12.21 10.22 -49.48
C ASN A 418 -12.00 8.72 -49.23
N ARG A 419 -10.92 8.14 -49.77
CA ARG A 419 -10.47 6.81 -49.32
C ARG A 419 -9.79 7.04 -47.97
N THR A 420 -10.59 7.04 -46.91
CA THR A 420 -10.11 6.98 -45.53
C THR A 420 -9.30 5.69 -45.35
N ALA A 421 -8.02 5.88 -45.01
CA ALA A 421 -7.06 4.87 -44.58
C ALA A 421 -7.68 3.88 -43.59
N HIS A 422 -7.50 2.58 -43.83
CA HIS A 422 -7.93 1.54 -42.89
C HIS A 422 -6.81 1.34 -41.87
N GLN A 423 -6.90 2.04 -40.74
CA GLN A 423 -6.01 1.88 -39.60
C GLN A 423 -6.39 0.57 -38.89
N THR A 424 -5.52 -0.44 -38.89
CA THR A 424 -5.79 -1.68 -38.16
C THR A 424 -5.65 -1.43 -36.67
N SER A 425 -6.76 -1.56 -35.97
CA SER A 425 -6.86 -1.32 -34.53
C SER A 425 -6.97 -2.66 -33.82
N ILE A 426 -5.92 -3.04 -33.08
CA ILE A 426 -5.84 -4.33 -32.41
C ILE A 426 -6.14 -4.13 -30.93
N PRO A 427 -7.16 -4.81 -30.36
CA PRO A 427 -7.44 -4.73 -28.92
C PRO A 427 -6.22 -5.12 -28.09
N LEU A 428 -5.95 -4.35 -27.04
CA LEU A 428 -4.87 -4.61 -26.11
C LEU A 428 -5.29 -4.23 -24.68
N THR A 429 -4.88 -5.07 -23.73
CA THR A 429 -4.97 -4.76 -22.30
C THR A 429 -3.60 -4.80 -21.66
N GLY A 430 -3.44 -4.04 -20.59
CA GLY A 430 -2.23 -4.02 -19.77
C GLY A 430 -2.42 -3.05 -18.61
N TYR A 431 -1.32 -2.56 -18.06
CA TYR A 431 -1.37 -1.58 -16.98
C TYR A 431 -0.21 -0.59 -17.04
N GLU A 432 -0.42 0.60 -16.48
CA GLU A 432 0.61 1.62 -16.33
C GLU A 432 1.06 1.68 -14.88
N ILE A 433 2.39 1.67 -14.68
CA ILE A 433 3.00 1.77 -13.35
C ILE A 433 4.31 2.57 -13.38
N HIS A 434 4.18 3.89 -13.36
CA HIS A 434 5.32 4.80 -13.49
C HIS A 434 5.19 6.02 -12.59
N ALA A 435 6.34 6.62 -12.28
CA ALA A 435 6.43 7.95 -11.69
C ALA A 435 6.92 8.92 -12.77
N GLY A 436 6.36 10.13 -12.77
CA GLY A 436 6.70 11.16 -13.73
C GLY A 436 5.86 11.21 -15.01
N GLU A 437 5.85 12.40 -15.58
CA GLU A 437 5.05 12.80 -16.73
C GLU A 437 5.95 13.13 -17.93
N THR A 438 5.60 12.61 -19.11
CA THR A 438 6.34 12.87 -20.35
C THR A 438 5.57 13.83 -21.25
N CYS A 439 6.25 14.90 -21.69
CA CYS A 439 5.66 15.95 -22.51
C CYS A 439 6.61 16.46 -23.61
N PRO A 440 6.13 16.68 -24.85
CA PRO A 440 4.85 16.18 -25.37
C PRO A 440 4.96 14.67 -25.64
N LEU A 441 4.00 13.87 -25.16
CA LEU A 441 3.83 12.50 -25.67
C LEU A 441 2.69 12.56 -26.70
N ALA A 442 2.96 12.23 -27.96
CA ALA A 442 2.09 12.55 -29.11
C ALA A 442 0.75 11.75 -29.17
N CYS A 443 0.21 11.29 -28.05
CA CYS A 443 -1.13 10.72 -27.97
C CYS A 443 -2.16 11.83 -27.71
N ASN A 444 -2.89 12.25 -28.75
CA ASN A 444 -4.05 13.15 -28.62
C ASN A 444 -5.25 12.49 -27.90
N ASN A 445 -5.12 11.26 -27.40
CA ASN A 445 -6.07 10.66 -26.46
C ASN A 445 -5.37 9.49 -25.70
N PRO A 446 -4.81 9.72 -24.49
CA PRO A 446 -4.12 8.67 -23.71
C PRO A 446 -5.00 7.46 -23.39
N ALA A 447 -6.33 7.62 -23.44
CA ALA A 447 -7.30 6.58 -23.10
C ALA A 447 -7.50 5.51 -24.20
N GLU A 448 -7.04 5.72 -25.43
CA GLU A 448 -7.40 4.85 -26.57
C GLU A 448 -6.21 4.22 -27.30
N GLN A 449 -5.01 4.83 -27.23
CA GLN A 449 -3.83 4.40 -27.98
C GLN A 449 -2.69 3.96 -27.05
N ALA A 450 -2.26 2.70 -27.20
CA ALA A 450 -1.27 2.08 -26.32
C ALA A 450 0.18 2.53 -26.53
N VAL A 451 0.53 3.04 -27.72
CA VAL A 451 1.92 3.29 -28.11
C VAL A 451 2.07 4.55 -28.98
N THR A 452 3.24 5.17 -28.93
CA THR A 452 3.62 6.31 -29.78
C THR A 452 4.84 5.94 -30.64
N TYR A 453 4.91 6.43 -31.88
CA TYR A 453 5.97 6.12 -32.85
C TYR A 453 6.75 7.37 -33.25
N SER A 454 8.03 7.19 -33.56
CA SER A 454 8.82 8.22 -34.26
C SER A 454 8.36 8.38 -35.70
N ASP A 455 8.59 9.56 -36.29
CA ASP A 455 8.19 9.89 -37.67
C ASP A 455 8.81 8.93 -38.72
N ASP A 456 10.00 8.41 -38.45
CA ASP A 456 10.71 7.43 -39.29
C ASP A 456 10.26 5.98 -39.06
N ASN A 457 9.29 5.77 -38.15
CA ASN A 457 8.76 4.46 -37.76
C ASN A 457 9.82 3.49 -37.20
N GLN A 458 10.96 3.97 -36.70
CA GLN A 458 12.02 3.12 -36.14
C GLN A 458 11.91 2.93 -34.62
N VAL A 459 11.29 3.89 -33.93
CA VAL A 459 11.20 3.92 -32.48
C VAL A 459 9.73 3.88 -32.07
N MET A 460 9.43 3.02 -31.11
CA MET A 460 8.12 2.93 -30.46
C MET A 460 8.30 3.11 -28.97
N VAL A 461 7.40 3.85 -28.33
CA VAL A 461 7.45 4.10 -26.89
C VAL A 461 6.09 3.89 -26.26
N SER A 462 6.06 3.35 -25.04
CA SER A 462 4.85 3.14 -24.26
C SER A 462 5.12 3.16 -22.75
N TYR A 463 4.14 3.60 -21.96
CA TYR A 463 4.11 3.37 -20.51
C TYR A 463 3.48 2.03 -20.13
N LEU A 464 2.89 1.32 -21.09
CA LEU A 464 2.12 0.12 -20.90
C LEU A 464 3.01 -1.10 -20.65
N HIS A 465 2.83 -1.72 -19.48
CA HIS A 465 3.30 -3.07 -19.18
C HIS A 465 2.28 -4.12 -19.67
N GLY A 466 2.76 -5.30 -20.07
CA GLY A 466 1.93 -6.31 -20.76
C GLY A 466 1.74 -6.04 -22.28
N LEU A 467 2.55 -5.17 -22.88
CA LEU A 467 2.49 -4.80 -24.30
C LEU A 467 2.53 -6.03 -25.25
N PHE A 468 3.18 -7.11 -24.82
CA PHE A 468 3.40 -8.34 -25.58
C PHE A 468 2.49 -9.51 -25.16
N ASP A 469 1.56 -9.29 -24.22
CA ASP A 469 0.80 -10.39 -23.62
C ASP A 469 -0.35 -10.88 -24.52
N GLU A 470 -0.94 -9.98 -25.31
CA GLU A 470 -2.03 -10.31 -26.22
C GLU A 470 -1.50 -10.93 -27.53
N PRO A 471 -1.95 -12.13 -27.95
CA PRO A 471 -1.36 -12.86 -29.07
C PRO A 471 -1.34 -12.08 -30.39
N LYS A 472 -2.44 -11.38 -30.71
CA LYS A 472 -2.56 -10.58 -31.95
C LYS A 472 -1.67 -9.33 -31.88
N ALA A 473 -1.57 -8.70 -30.72
CA ALA A 473 -0.71 -7.54 -30.52
C ALA A 473 0.77 -7.92 -30.62
N LEU A 474 1.18 -8.99 -29.93
CA LEU A 474 2.53 -9.56 -30.02
C LEU A 474 2.95 -9.81 -31.46
N GLN A 475 2.14 -10.55 -32.23
CA GLN A 475 2.46 -10.86 -33.62
C GLN A 475 2.61 -9.59 -34.47
N SER A 476 1.75 -8.60 -34.24
CA SER A 476 1.75 -7.36 -35.01
C SER A 476 2.95 -6.46 -34.66
N LEU A 477 3.36 -6.44 -33.39
CA LEU A 477 4.61 -5.80 -32.94
C LEU A 477 5.86 -6.49 -33.51
N LEU A 478 5.85 -7.82 -33.57
CA LEU A 478 6.94 -8.60 -34.16
C LEU A 478 7.03 -8.39 -35.67
N ASN A 479 5.89 -8.32 -36.37
CA ASN A 479 5.84 -7.97 -37.80
C ASN A 479 6.42 -6.57 -38.04
N TRP A 480 6.02 -5.59 -37.22
CA TRP A 480 6.60 -4.23 -37.24
C TRP A 480 8.11 -4.24 -37.01
N ALA A 481 8.60 -5.13 -36.14
CA ALA A 481 10.02 -5.33 -35.88
C ALA A 481 10.77 -6.06 -37.00
N GLY A 482 10.07 -6.57 -38.02
CA GLY A 482 10.65 -7.23 -39.19
C GLY A 482 10.57 -8.76 -39.19
N LEU A 483 9.78 -9.36 -38.31
CA LEU A 483 9.52 -10.80 -38.35
C LEU A 483 8.62 -11.13 -39.54
N VAL A 484 9.04 -12.06 -40.39
CA VAL A 484 8.26 -12.57 -41.52
C VAL A 484 7.87 -14.02 -41.20
N VAL A 485 6.65 -14.23 -40.72
CA VAL A 485 6.12 -15.56 -40.40
C VAL A 485 5.25 -16.07 -41.54
N SER A 486 5.24 -17.39 -41.80
CA SER A 486 4.24 -17.99 -42.69
C SER A 486 2.87 -18.00 -42.02
N GLU A 487 1.80 -17.65 -42.74
CA GLU A 487 0.41 -17.50 -42.27
C GLU A 487 -0.19 -18.75 -41.58
N SER A 488 0.49 -19.90 -41.58
CA SER A 488 -0.03 -21.19 -41.12
C SER A 488 0.27 -21.55 -39.64
N ARG A 489 0.92 -20.68 -38.86
CA ARG A 489 1.34 -21.00 -37.47
C ARG A 489 0.38 -20.41 -36.43
N PRO A 490 -0.03 -21.16 -35.40
CA PRO A 490 -0.85 -20.61 -34.32
C PRO A 490 -0.09 -19.52 -33.55
N LEU A 491 -0.82 -18.48 -33.13
CA LEU A 491 -0.28 -17.40 -32.31
C LEU A 491 0.12 -17.93 -30.92
N LEU A 492 1.21 -17.40 -30.38
CA LEU A 492 1.63 -17.71 -29.02
C LEU A 492 0.67 -17.03 -28.02
N ASP A 493 0.05 -17.82 -27.15
CA ASP A 493 -0.79 -17.33 -26.06
C ASP A 493 -0.11 -17.61 -24.72
N ILE A 494 0.47 -16.56 -24.13
CA ILE A 494 1.19 -16.66 -22.86
C ILE A 494 0.26 -17.00 -21.70
N SER A 495 -0.99 -16.52 -21.75
CA SER A 495 -2.00 -16.76 -20.71
C SER A 495 -2.42 -18.23 -20.72
N ALA A 496 -2.62 -18.82 -21.90
CA ALA A 496 -2.90 -20.25 -22.04
C ALA A 496 -1.72 -21.13 -21.59
N ILE A 497 -0.48 -20.73 -21.91
CA ILE A 497 0.73 -21.42 -21.42
C ILE A 497 0.79 -21.36 -19.90
N ARG A 498 0.62 -20.18 -19.29
CA ARG A 498 0.63 -19.98 -17.84
C ARG A 498 -0.44 -20.85 -17.15
N GLU A 499 -1.66 -20.86 -17.67
CA GLU A 499 -2.75 -21.69 -17.15
C GLU A 499 -2.37 -23.18 -17.20
N THR A 500 -1.79 -23.65 -18.31
CA THR A 500 -1.31 -25.03 -18.45
C THR A 500 -0.19 -25.35 -17.45
N GLN A 501 0.74 -24.42 -17.20
CA GLN A 501 1.80 -24.61 -16.21
C GLN A 501 1.27 -24.62 -14.77
N LEU A 502 0.25 -23.81 -14.45
CA LEU A 502 -0.42 -23.83 -13.15
C LEU A 502 -1.15 -25.16 -12.91
N GLU A 503 -1.84 -25.71 -13.92
CA GLU A 503 -2.46 -27.05 -13.80
C GLU A 503 -1.41 -28.14 -13.64
N ARG A 504 -0.33 -28.12 -14.44
CA ARG A 504 0.78 -29.07 -14.29
C ARG A 504 1.42 -29.01 -12.91
N LEU A 505 1.56 -27.80 -12.35
CA LEU A 505 2.07 -27.61 -11.00
C LEU A 505 1.10 -28.20 -9.96
N ALA A 506 -0.20 -27.95 -10.09
CA ALA A 506 -1.22 -28.52 -9.22
C ALA A 506 -1.26 -30.06 -9.27
N ASP A 507 -1.19 -30.65 -10.47
CA ASP A 507 -1.10 -32.10 -10.66
C ASP A 507 0.14 -32.69 -9.98
N THR A 508 1.27 -31.97 -10.06
CA THR A 508 2.51 -32.38 -9.39
C THR A 508 2.34 -32.34 -7.87
N LEU A 509 1.70 -31.30 -7.33
CA LEU A 509 1.48 -31.21 -5.89
C LEU A 509 0.56 -32.34 -5.40
N GLU A 510 -0.54 -32.61 -6.08
CA GLU A 510 -1.44 -33.71 -5.70
C GLU A 510 -0.77 -35.09 -5.79
N ALA A 511 0.16 -35.28 -6.72
CA ALA A 511 0.89 -36.55 -6.87
C ALA A 511 1.99 -36.75 -5.83
N HIS A 512 2.56 -35.67 -5.29
CA HIS A 512 3.80 -35.73 -4.48
C HIS A 512 3.68 -35.17 -3.06
N LEU A 513 2.58 -34.48 -2.73
CA LEU A 513 2.27 -34.04 -1.37
C LEU A 513 1.19 -34.92 -0.75
N ASP A 514 1.30 -35.13 0.56
CA ASP A 514 0.22 -35.68 1.37
C ASP A 514 -0.89 -34.64 1.56
N MET A 515 -1.80 -34.60 0.59
CA MET A 515 -2.91 -33.65 0.59
C MET A 515 -3.91 -33.91 1.72
N GLU A 516 -3.99 -35.14 2.25
CA GLU A 516 -4.84 -35.46 3.39
C GLU A 516 -4.29 -34.78 4.66
N VAL A 517 -2.99 -34.93 4.93
CA VAL A 517 -2.32 -34.26 6.06
C VAL A 517 -2.38 -32.73 5.92
N ILE A 518 -2.22 -32.18 4.70
CA ILE A 518 -2.38 -30.74 4.47
C ILE A 518 -3.80 -30.27 4.85
N GLN A 519 -4.83 -31.02 4.46
CA GLN A 519 -6.22 -30.70 4.84
C GLN A 519 -6.45 -30.84 6.35
N GLU A 520 -5.83 -31.82 7.02
CA GLU A 520 -5.89 -31.95 8.48
C GLU A 520 -5.25 -30.77 9.20
N ILE A 521 -4.09 -30.30 8.72
CA ILE A 521 -3.42 -29.11 9.25
C ILE A 521 -4.33 -27.89 9.09
N LEU A 522 -4.94 -27.71 7.93
CA LEU A 522 -5.89 -26.62 7.67
C LEU A 522 -7.12 -26.69 8.59
N LYS A 523 -7.72 -27.86 8.77
CA LYS A 523 -8.87 -28.03 9.69
C LYS A 523 -8.48 -27.74 11.15
N ALA A 524 -7.27 -28.13 11.55
CA ALA A 524 -6.76 -27.84 12.90
C ALA A 524 -6.43 -26.35 13.12
N SER A 525 -6.33 -25.57 12.04
CA SER A 525 -6.06 -24.12 12.07
C SER A 525 -7.33 -23.26 12.13
N GLU A 526 -8.52 -23.86 12.30
CA GLU A 526 -9.77 -23.10 12.36
C GLU A 526 -9.77 -22.13 13.55
N VAL A 527 -9.53 -20.85 13.24
CA VAL A 527 -9.67 -19.77 14.22
C VAL A 527 -11.13 -19.32 14.21
N PRO A 528 -11.85 -19.31 15.36
CA PRO A 528 -13.11 -18.61 15.47
C PRO A 528 -12.86 -17.13 15.19
N ALA A 529 -13.59 -16.52 14.24
CA ALA A 529 -13.48 -15.10 13.93
C ALA A 529 -13.45 -14.29 15.25
N GLN A 530 -12.28 -13.77 15.62
CA GLN A 530 -12.16 -12.98 16.83
C GLN A 530 -12.94 -11.69 16.62
N ALA A 531 -13.71 -11.30 17.65
CA ALA A 531 -14.41 -10.04 17.71
C ALA A 531 -13.41 -8.89 17.87
N HIS A 532 -12.67 -8.57 16.81
CA HIS A 532 -12.07 -7.26 16.68
C HIS A 532 -13.16 -6.29 16.22
N VAL A 533 -13.24 -5.17 16.94
CA VAL A 533 -14.33 -4.19 16.97
C VAL A 533 -14.89 -3.92 15.58
N GLU A 534 -16.21 -4.13 15.44
CA GLU A 534 -17.00 -3.80 14.24
C GLU A 534 -16.77 -2.34 13.84
N ALA A 535 -15.92 -2.09 12.85
CA ALA A 535 -16.01 -0.89 12.05
C ALA A 535 -17.14 -1.12 11.03
N LYS A 536 -18.32 -0.53 11.31
CA LYS A 536 -19.42 -0.53 10.35
C LYS A 536 -18.98 0.13 9.04
N PRO A 537 -19.16 -0.51 7.88
CA PRO A 537 -18.97 0.13 6.60
C PRO A 537 -20.24 0.92 6.27
N ASP A 538 -20.30 2.20 6.62
CA ASP A 538 -21.29 3.10 6.03
C ASP A 538 -20.67 3.86 4.86
N ALA A 539 -21.04 3.35 3.68
CA ALA A 539 -21.25 3.99 2.39
C ALA A 539 -20.75 5.43 2.19
N GLY A 540 -19.89 5.58 1.18
CA GLY A 540 -19.92 6.72 0.26
C GLY A 540 -19.05 7.91 0.67
N ILE A 541 -17.74 7.79 0.49
CA ILE A 541 -16.91 8.97 0.26
C ILE A 541 -16.54 8.96 -1.22
N HIS A 542 -17.10 9.91 -1.94
CA HIS A 542 -16.80 10.21 -3.33
C HIS A 542 -15.28 10.27 -3.53
N ALA A 543 -14.74 9.24 -4.18
CA ALA A 543 -13.40 9.21 -4.74
C ALA A 543 -13.34 10.14 -5.96
N ALA A 544 -13.44 11.44 -5.70
CA ALA A 544 -13.13 12.54 -6.60
C ALA A 544 -13.22 13.81 -5.75
N HIS A 545 -12.21 14.68 -5.84
CA HIS A 545 -12.11 15.98 -5.15
C HIS A 545 -11.50 15.95 -3.74
N THR A 546 -10.19 15.71 -3.64
CA THR A 546 -9.22 16.64 -3.04
C THR A 546 -7.88 15.92 -2.84
N SER A 547 -6.82 16.40 -3.49
CA SER A 547 -5.43 15.94 -3.34
C SER A 547 -4.82 16.19 -1.94
N HIS A 548 -5.64 16.60 -0.97
CA HIS A 548 -5.25 16.97 0.38
C HIS A 548 -5.92 16.11 1.47
N ALA A 549 -6.78 15.15 1.09
CA ALA A 549 -7.41 14.26 2.06
C ALA A 549 -6.39 13.26 2.61
N PHE A 550 -6.45 13.00 3.92
CA PHE A 550 -5.71 11.90 4.54
C PHE A 550 -6.16 10.55 3.98
N LEU A 551 -5.26 9.55 3.97
CA LEU A 551 -5.59 8.18 3.58
C LEU A 551 -6.63 7.57 4.54
N PRO A 552 -7.45 6.59 4.14
CA PRO A 552 -8.51 6.02 4.99
C PRO A 552 -8.03 5.58 6.38
N HIS A 553 -6.86 4.95 6.50
CA HIS A 553 -6.30 4.55 7.80
C HIS A 553 -5.80 5.74 8.64
N GLN A 554 -5.33 6.81 8.01
CA GLN A 554 -4.97 8.05 8.69
C GLN A 554 -6.21 8.76 9.20
N ILE A 555 -7.28 8.79 8.39
CA ILE A 555 -8.61 9.26 8.79
C ILE A 555 -9.09 8.46 10.01
N GLU A 556 -9.03 7.13 9.95
CA GLU A 556 -9.42 6.26 11.05
C GLU A 556 -8.58 6.52 12.31
N ALA A 557 -7.26 6.66 12.19
CA ALA A 557 -6.39 6.96 13.32
C ALA A 557 -6.73 8.31 13.98
N VAL A 558 -7.04 9.33 13.17
CA VAL A 558 -7.51 10.63 13.67
C VAL A 558 -8.83 10.47 14.42
N TYR A 559 -9.82 9.79 13.83
CA TYR A 559 -11.10 9.55 14.49
C TYR A 559 -10.97 8.66 15.74
N GLN A 560 -10.05 7.71 15.76
CA GLN A 560 -9.77 6.89 16.92
C GLN A 560 -9.17 7.72 18.06
N ALA A 561 -8.17 8.58 17.77
CA ALA A 561 -7.60 9.47 18.76
C ALA A 561 -8.66 10.43 19.33
N ILE A 562 -9.53 10.97 18.47
CA ILE A 562 -10.67 11.80 18.89
C ILE A 562 -11.63 10.98 19.75
N ALA A 563 -12.09 9.82 19.28
CA ALA A 563 -13.11 9.02 19.93
C ALA A 563 -12.63 8.37 21.23
N GLN A 564 -11.33 8.15 21.41
CA GLN A 564 -10.74 7.44 22.56
C GLN A 564 -9.91 8.33 23.49
N ARG A 565 -9.71 9.62 23.18
CA ARG A 565 -9.17 10.55 24.19
C ARG A 565 -10.14 10.60 25.37
N ARG A 566 -9.62 10.55 26.58
CA ARG A 566 -10.43 10.57 27.80
C ARG A 566 -9.79 11.53 28.78
N ASP A 567 -10.65 12.11 29.60
CA ASP A 567 -10.23 12.85 30.77
C ASP A 567 -9.83 11.88 31.88
N MET A 568 -8.52 11.73 32.08
CA MET A 568 -7.93 10.73 32.95
C MET A 568 -7.73 11.28 34.38
N ARG A 569 -7.84 10.39 35.36
CA ARG A 569 -7.70 10.72 36.81
C ARG A 569 -6.81 9.75 37.57
N HIS A 570 -6.46 8.63 36.95
CA HIS A 570 -5.66 7.57 37.55
C HIS A 570 -4.41 7.40 36.68
N PHE A 571 -3.24 7.65 37.27
CA PHE A 571 -1.97 7.65 36.58
C PHE A 571 -1.00 6.68 37.23
N LEU A 572 -0.05 6.22 36.44
CA LEU A 572 1.11 5.46 36.90
C LEU A 572 2.23 6.44 37.26
N ASN A 573 3.04 6.07 38.24
CA ASN A 573 4.18 6.88 38.71
C ASN A 573 5.41 6.78 37.78
N THR A 574 5.19 6.72 36.47
CA THR A 574 6.24 6.58 35.46
C THR A 574 6.51 7.94 34.81
N PRO A 575 7.76 8.45 34.82
CA PRO A 575 8.10 9.71 34.17
C PRO A 575 7.84 9.70 32.66
N ILE A 576 7.42 10.84 32.11
CA ILE A 576 7.29 11.02 30.66
C ILE A 576 8.65 11.44 30.09
N ALA A 577 9.05 10.84 28.97
CA ALA A 577 10.31 11.19 28.33
C ALA A 577 10.31 12.67 27.90
N PRO A 578 11.44 13.41 28.07
CA PRO A 578 11.51 14.83 27.70
C PRO A 578 11.14 15.10 26.23
N THR A 579 11.52 14.20 25.32
CA THR A 579 11.22 14.30 23.88
C THR A 579 9.73 14.15 23.58
N ILE A 580 9.01 13.29 24.32
CA ILE A 580 7.55 13.18 24.22
C ILE A 580 6.93 14.49 24.70
N MET A 581 7.35 15.00 25.86
CA MET A 581 6.85 16.27 26.40
C MET A 581 7.06 17.45 25.45
N GLU A 582 8.20 17.51 24.76
CA GLU A 582 8.45 18.53 23.73
C GLU A 582 7.44 18.44 22.58
N ARG A 583 7.21 17.25 22.03
CA ARG A 583 6.19 17.05 20.97
C ARG A 583 4.79 17.43 21.43
N LEU A 584 4.42 17.06 22.65
CA LEU A 584 3.14 17.40 23.25
C LEU A 584 2.95 18.92 23.37
N LEU A 585 3.96 19.63 23.87
CA LEU A 585 3.92 21.10 23.98
C LEU A 585 3.95 21.79 22.61
N THR A 586 4.67 21.23 21.62
CA THR A 586 4.63 21.72 20.24
C THR A 586 3.23 21.57 19.64
N ALA A 587 2.57 20.42 19.81
CA ALA A 587 1.20 20.22 19.33
C ALA A 587 0.20 21.20 19.97
N PHE A 588 0.34 21.46 21.28
CA PHE A 588 -0.41 22.50 21.99
C PHE A 588 -0.20 23.88 21.35
N HIS A 589 1.06 24.25 21.09
CA HIS A 589 1.44 25.56 20.56
C HIS A 589 1.00 25.80 19.10
N GLN A 590 0.84 24.72 18.31
CA GLN A 590 0.38 24.77 16.92
C GLN A 590 -1.14 24.95 16.78
N ALA A 591 -1.90 25.00 17.87
CA ALA A 591 -3.34 25.06 17.81
C ALA A 591 -3.86 26.33 17.10
N PRO A 592 -4.93 26.21 16.29
CA PRO A 592 -5.54 27.37 15.65
C PRO A 592 -6.06 28.33 16.71
N ASN A 593 -5.82 29.61 16.51
CA ASN A 593 -6.18 30.65 17.46
C ASN A 593 -6.45 31.97 16.72
N VAL A 594 -7.43 32.73 17.20
CA VAL A 594 -7.97 33.88 16.45
C VAL A 594 -6.92 34.98 16.28
N GLY A 595 -6.63 35.35 15.03
CA GLY A 595 -5.64 36.40 14.76
C GLY A 595 -4.22 36.06 15.23
N LEU A 596 -3.89 34.75 15.33
CA LEU A 596 -2.57 34.24 15.71
C LEU A 596 -2.07 34.79 17.08
N MET A 597 -3.01 34.88 18.02
CA MET A 597 -2.85 35.40 19.37
C MET A 597 -2.00 34.62 20.36
N GLN A 598 -2.03 33.29 20.31
CA GLN A 598 -1.36 32.41 21.30
C GLN A 598 -1.49 32.91 22.76
N PRO A 599 -2.71 33.06 23.30
CA PRO A 599 -2.98 33.79 24.54
C PRO A 599 -2.64 32.97 25.80
N TRP A 600 -1.80 31.94 25.68
CA TRP A 600 -1.50 30.99 26.74
C TRP A 600 -0.08 31.16 27.27
N ARG A 601 0.07 30.91 28.56
CA ARG A 601 1.35 30.65 29.24
C ARG A 601 1.22 29.32 29.96
N ILE A 602 2.29 28.54 29.93
CA ILE A 602 2.35 27.21 30.55
C ILE A 602 3.34 27.30 31.70
N ILE A 603 2.89 26.98 32.90
CA ILE A 603 3.74 26.84 34.08
C ILE A 603 3.87 25.35 34.37
N LYS A 604 5.10 24.83 34.28
CA LYS A 604 5.41 23.45 34.69
C LYS A 604 5.62 23.41 36.20
N ILE A 605 4.88 22.58 36.92
CA ILE A 605 5.06 22.41 38.37
C ILE A 605 6.06 21.29 38.61
N GLN A 606 7.26 21.65 39.06
CA GLN A 606 8.36 20.69 39.32
C GLN A 606 8.58 20.41 40.81
N GLU A 607 8.08 21.28 41.69
CA GLU A 607 8.28 21.15 43.14
C GLU A 607 7.12 20.41 43.81
N ASP A 608 7.42 19.33 44.53
CA ASP A 608 6.40 18.54 45.25
C ASP A 608 5.65 19.36 46.30
N GLY A 609 6.32 20.31 46.95
CA GLY A 609 5.70 21.21 47.93
C GLY A 609 4.61 22.08 47.30
N LEU A 610 4.89 22.65 46.13
CA LEU A 610 3.94 23.46 45.36
C LEU A 610 2.79 22.60 44.84
N ARG A 611 3.10 21.39 44.36
CA ARG A 611 2.10 20.39 43.92
C ARG A 611 1.09 20.07 45.03
N GLN A 612 1.56 19.89 46.27
CA GLN A 612 0.72 19.69 47.46
C GLN A 612 -0.13 20.92 47.81
N GLN A 613 0.39 22.13 47.63
CA GLN A 613 -0.38 23.36 47.84
C GLN A 613 -1.52 23.49 46.83
N ILE A 614 -1.25 23.28 45.54
CA ILE A 614 -2.27 23.30 44.48
C ILE A 614 -3.35 22.24 44.75
N HIS A 615 -2.96 21.03 45.15
CA HIS A 615 -3.91 19.97 45.51
C HIS A 615 -4.85 20.41 46.66
N LYS A 616 -4.33 21.07 47.70
CA LYS A 616 -5.15 21.60 48.81
C LYS A 616 -6.15 22.67 48.34
N LEU A 617 -5.76 23.54 47.41
CA LEU A 617 -6.67 24.54 46.83
C LEU A 617 -7.81 23.87 46.05
N VAL A 618 -7.49 22.86 45.25
CA VAL A 618 -8.49 22.07 44.50
C VAL A 618 -9.43 21.31 45.44
N GLU A 619 -8.91 20.70 46.51
CA GLU A 619 -9.75 19.99 47.48
C GLU A 619 -10.65 20.95 48.28
N ALA A 620 -10.17 22.14 48.64
CA ALA A 620 -11.01 23.17 49.25
C ALA A 620 -12.15 23.60 48.32
N GLU A 621 -11.87 23.82 47.03
CA GLU A 621 -12.90 24.18 46.05
C GLU A 621 -13.87 23.03 45.77
N ARG A 622 -13.39 21.79 45.78
CA ARG A 622 -14.23 20.60 45.67
C ARG A 622 -15.24 20.53 46.82
N ILE A 623 -14.83 20.79 48.06
CA ILE A 623 -15.73 20.83 49.22
C ILE A 623 -16.78 21.95 49.04
N ARG A 624 -16.36 23.16 48.63
CA ARG A 624 -17.27 24.29 48.35
C ARG A 624 -18.30 23.94 47.27
N THR A 625 -17.86 23.30 46.19
CA THR A 625 -18.72 22.84 45.08
C THR A 625 -19.71 21.76 45.55
N ALA A 626 -19.25 20.81 46.36
CA ALA A 626 -20.09 19.74 46.91
C ALA A 626 -21.21 20.30 47.78
N ASP A 627 -20.91 21.31 48.62
CA ASP A 627 -21.89 22.00 49.45
C ASP A 627 -22.94 22.74 48.59
N ALA A 628 -22.53 23.36 47.48
CA ALA A 628 -23.44 24.05 46.56
C ALA A 628 -24.40 23.10 45.82
N LEU A 629 -23.99 21.85 45.57
CA LEU A 629 -24.80 20.84 44.86
C LEU A 629 -25.92 20.22 45.71
N ASN A 630 -26.02 20.56 47.01
CA ASN A 630 -27.08 20.13 47.94
C ASN A 630 -27.36 18.62 47.87
N LYS A 631 -28.40 18.20 47.14
CA LYS A 631 -28.90 16.82 47.08
C LYS A 631 -27.94 15.85 46.40
N CYS A 632 -27.01 16.33 45.58
CA CYS A 632 -26.02 15.50 44.87
C CYS A 632 -24.63 15.52 45.53
N LYS A 633 -24.52 16.08 46.75
CA LYS A 633 -23.26 16.27 47.48
C LYS A 633 -22.49 14.95 47.67
N ASP A 634 -23.16 13.94 48.22
CA ASP A 634 -22.49 12.68 48.58
C ASP A 634 -22.03 11.90 47.34
N ASP A 635 -22.81 11.93 46.26
CA ASP A 635 -22.45 11.31 45.00
C ASP A 635 -21.28 12.04 44.33
N PHE A 636 -21.26 13.37 44.36
CA PHE A 636 -20.14 14.18 43.87
C PHE A 636 -18.84 13.88 44.63
N MET A 637 -18.91 13.78 45.96
CA MET A 637 -17.73 13.53 46.80
C MET A 637 -17.11 12.14 46.58
N ARG A 638 -17.85 11.18 46.00
CA ARG A 638 -17.30 9.87 45.62
C ARG A 638 -16.47 9.92 44.34
N LEU A 639 -16.68 10.91 43.47
CA LEU A 639 -15.95 11.02 42.20
C LEU A 639 -14.51 11.46 42.45
N LYS A 640 -13.56 10.80 41.78
CA LYS A 640 -12.18 11.29 41.73
C LYS A 640 -12.09 12.43 40.71
N VAL A 641 -11.98 13.66 41.20
CA VAL A 641 -12.07 14.87 40.35
C VAL A 641 -10.72 15.38 39.83
N GLU A 642 -9.61 14.84 40.34
CA GLU A 642 -8.25 15.26 39.98
C GLU A 642 -7.26 14.09 40.06
N GLY A 643 -6.05 14.29 39.56
CA GLY A 643 -4.94 13.34 39.68
C GLY A 643 -3.61 14.06 39.91
N ILE A 644 -3.66 15.24 40.55
CA ILE A 644 -2.54 16.17 40.66
C ILE A 644 -1.39 15.51 41.35
N LEU A 645 -1.58 14.68 42.38
CA LEU A 645 -0.49 14.03 43.12
C LEU A 645 0.02 12.73 42.47
N ASP A 646 -0.76 12.13 41.55
CA ASP A 646 -0.46 10.81 41.00
C ASP A 646 0.19 10.86 39.62
N CYS A 647 -0.02 11.93 38.86
CA CYS A 647 0.49 12.06 37.50
C CYS A 647 2.01 12.28 37.42
N ALA A 648 2.58 12.16 36.24
CA ALA A 648 4.00 12.40 36.04
C ALA A 648 4.34 13.89 35.93
N GLU A 649 3.48 14.65 35.24
CA GLU A 649 3.67 16.07 34.94
C GLU A 649 2.40 16.85 35.28
N VAL A 650 2.55 18.03 35.91
CA VAL A 650 1.47 18.97 36.20
C VAL A 650 1.75 20.28 35.47
N LEU A 651 0.82 20.70 34.62
CA LEU A 651 0.88 21.96 33.89
C LEU A 651 -0.25 22.88 34.33
N VAL A 652 0.07 24.14 34.61
CA VAL A 652 -0.94 25.19 34.78
C VAL A 652 -0.97 26.05 33.54
N ILE A 653 -2.14 26.10 32.89
CA ILE A 653 -2.38 26.92 31.71
C ILE A 653 -3.01 28.22 32.16
N SER A 654 -2.32 29.32 31.89
CA SER A 654 -2.74 30.68 32.24
C SER A 654 -3.01 31.49 30.98
N LEU A 655 -4.16 32.14 30.94
CA LEU A 655 -4.54 33.09 29.90
C LEU A 655 -3.78 34.40 30.14
N SER A 656 -3.01 34.83 29.16
CA SER A 656 -2.19 36.05 29.21
C SER A 656 -2.22 36.70 27.83
N ASP A 657 -2.93 37.82 27.72
CA ASP A 657 -2.98 38.62 26.49
C ASP A 657 -2.62 40.09 26.75
N HIS A 658 -1.35 40.41 26.51
CA HIS A 658 -0.76 41.75 26.70
C HIS A 658 -0.98 42.71 25.53
N ARG A 659 -1.76 42.34 24.50
CA ARG A 659 -1.83 43.09 23.24
C ARG A 659 -2.88 44.22 23.23
N PRO A 660 -2.81 45.18 22.29
CA PRO A 660 -3.75 46.31 22.19
C PRO A 660 -5.18 45.90 21.83
N LYS A 661 -6.17 46.68 22.30
CA LYS A 661 -7.62 46.44 22.06
C LYS A 661 -8.05 46.50 20.58
N GLU A 662 -7.19 46.98 19.68
CA GLU A 662 -7.47 47.19 18.26
C GLU A 662 -7.22 45.94 17.39
N GLN A 663 -6.71 44.85 17.96
CA GLN A 663 -6.40 43.62 17.23
C GLN A 663 -7.65 42.78 16.90
N PHE A 664 -7.63 42.14 15.73
CA PHE A 664 -8.75 41.35 15.18
C PHE A 664 -9.26 40.29 16.17
N GLY A 665 -10.59 40.25 16.38
CA GLY A 665 -11.26 39.30 17.28
C GLY A 665 -11.61 39.85 18.67
N ARG A 666 -10.85 40.81 19.21
CA ARG A 666 -10.99 41.27 20.60
C ARG A 666 -12.15 42.24 20.86
N ARG A 667 -12.61 42.96 19.84
CA ARG A 667 -13.73 43.91 19.95
C ARG A 667 -15.10 43.25 19.85
N THR A 668 -15.20 42.17 19.09
CA THR A 668 -16.47 41.56 18.70
C THR A 668 -16.84 40.35 19.56
N LEU A 669 -15.87 39.50 19.91
CA LEU A 669 -16.06 38.30 20.73
C LEU A 669 -14.83 38.04 21.62
N PRO A 670 -14.70 38.74 22.77
CA PRO A 670 -13.56 38.59 23.69
C PRO A 670 -13.34 37.16 24.21
N GLU A 671 -14.38 36.32 24.23
CA GLU A 671 -14.33 34.94 24.71
C GLU A 671 -13.51 34.01 23.79
N MET A 672 -13.14 34.47 22.59
CA MET A 672 -12.32 33.70 21.66
C MET A 672 -10.91 33.43 22.18
N ASP A 673 -10.43 34.21 23.15
CA ASP A 673 -9.16 33.95 23.83
C ASP A 673 -9.20 32.62 24.59
N VAL A 674 -10.30 32.39 25.35
CA VAL A 674 -10.53 31.14 26.08
C VAL A 674 -10.80 29.98 25.12
N ALA A 675 -11.57 30.22 24.05
CA ALA A 675 -11.81 29.20 23.02
C ALA A 675 -10.51 28.74 22.35
N SER A 676 -9.58 29.67 22.08
CA SER A 676 -8.26 29.38 21.53
C SER A 676 -7.41 28.52 22.48
N VAL A 677 -7.48 28.78 23.79
CA VAL A 677 -6.85 27.90 24.80
C VAL A 677 -7.50 26.52 24.79
N GLY A 678 -8.83 26.43 24.66
CA GLY A 678 -9.54 25.16 24.52
C GLY A 678 -9.04 24.33 23.34
N CYS A 679 -8.82 24.95 22.17
CA CYS A 679 -8.21 24.29 21.02
C CYS A 679 -6.79 23.79 21.31
N ALA A 680 -5.97 24.58 22.01
CA ALA A 680 -4.62 24.19 22.41
C ALA A 680 -4.61 22.98 23.35
N ILE A 681 -5.47 22.98 24.36
CA ILE A 681 -5.62 21.84 25.28
C ILE A 681 -6.14 20.60 24.53
N GLN A 682 -7.06 20.78 23.58
CA GLN A 682 -7.57 19.69 22.75
C GLN A 682 -6.47 19.08 21.86
N ASN A 683 -5.61 19.89 21.23
CA ASN A 683 -4.45 19.38 20.48
C ASN A 683 -3.51 18.56 21.37
N LEU A 684 -3.21 19.08 22.56
CA LEU A 684 -2.39 18.37 23.55
C LEU A 684 -3.03 17.03 23.95
N ALA A 685 -4.34 16.99 24.18
CA ALA A 685 -5.07 15.78 24.54
C ALA A 685 -5.06 14.73 23.43
N LEU A 686 -5.19 15.15 22.17
CA LEU A 686 -5.10 14.27 21.01
C LEU A 686 -3.68 13.71 20.82
N ALA A 687 -2.67 14.57 20.91
CA ALA A 687 -1.27 14.17 20.83
C ALA A 687 -0.90 13.22 21.98
N ALA A 688 -1.32 13.54 23.21
CA ALA A 688 -1.11 12.68 24.38
C ALA A 688 -1.75 11.30 24.16
N ARG A 689 -3.00 11.24 23.68
CA ARG A 689 -3.66 9.98 23.38
C ARG A 689 -2.91 9.16 22.33
N ALA A 690 -2.41 9.81 21.27
CA ALA A 690 -1.63 9.14 20.22
C ALA A 690 -0.31 8.57 20.75
N GLU A 691 0.30 9.23 21.73
CA GLU A 691 1.55 8.81 22.40
C GLU A 691 1.30 7.86 23.60
N GLY A 692 0.06 7.43 23.85
CA GLY A 692 -0.27 6.56 24.98
C GLY A 692 -0.24 7.23 26.36
N ILE A 693 -0.21 8.57 26.38
CA ILE A 693 -0.23 9.39 27.59
C ILE A 693 -1.66 9.78 27.95
N GLY A 694 -2.04 9.59 29.21
CA GLY A 694 -3.29 10.10 29.75
C GLY A 694 -3.19 11.59 30.04
N LEU A 695 -4.28 12.32 29.76
CA LEU A 695 -4.44 13.72 30.15
C LEU A 695 -5.67 13.87 31.04
N GLY A 696 -5.50 14.52 32.19
CA GLY A 696 -6.57 14.91 33.10
C GLY A 696 -6.71 16.42 33.18
N TRP A 697 -7.88 16.95 32.79
CA TRP A 697 -8.20 18.37 32.94
C TRP A 697 -8.91 18.62 34.28
N VAL A 698 -8.24 19.30 35.20
CA VAL A 698 -8.82 19.75 36.48
C VAL A 698 -9.34 21.19 36.34
N SER A 699 -10.62 21.40 36.61
CA SER A 699 -11.31 22.69 36.50
C SER A 699 -11.95 23.18 37.80
N ILE A 700 -11.72 22.47 38.92
CA ILE A 700 -12.31 22.78 40.23
C ILE A 700 -11.22 23.50 41.06
N PHE A 701 -11.08 24.80 40.83
CA PHE A 701 -10.21 25.69 41.59
C PHE A 701 -10.69 27.13 41.47
N GLU A 702 -10.37 27.98 42.45
CA GLU A 702 -10.56 29.43 42.36
C GLU A 702 -9.35 30.05 41.63
N PRO A 703 -9.52 30.69 40.46
CA PRO A 703 -8.40 31.23 39.69
C PRO A 703 -7.54 32.25 40.45
N THR A 704 -8.15 33.02 41.35
CA THR A 704 -7.43 34.03 42.16
C THR A 704 -6.46 33.37 43.15
N ASP A 705 -6.95 32.39 43.91
CA ASP A 705 -6.15 31.63 44.88
C ASP A 705 -4.98 30.90 44.19
N LEU A 706 -5.23 30.31 43.01
CA LEU A 706 -4.19 29.64 42.23
C LEU A 706 -3.17 30.62 41.65
N ALA A 707 -3.61 31.81 41.22
CA ALA A 707 -2.71 32.84 40.72
C ALA A 707 -1.79 33.37 41.84
N GLU A 708 -2.32 33.60 43.05
CA GLU A 708 -1.53 33.95 44.22
C GLU A 708 -0.54 32.84 44.60
N CYS A 709 -0.98 31.57 44.58
CA CYS A 709 -0.12 30.42 44.87
C CYS A 709 1.07 30.29 43.90
N LEU A 710 0.95 30.81 42.67
CA LEU A 710 1.95 30.70 41.61
C LEU A 710 2.67 32.03 41.32
N ASP A 711 2.48 33.04 42.17
CA ASP A 711 3.02 34.39 41.98
C ASP A 711 2.71 35.00 40.59
N ILE A 712 1.53 34.67 40.04
CA ILE A 712 1.09 35.20 38.75
C ILE A 712 0.68 36.67 38.94
N PRO A 713 1.24 37.62 38.16
CA PRO A 713 0.90 39.03 38.31
C PRO A 713 -0.60 39.29 38.14
N GLN A 714 -1.14 40.19 38.95
CA GLN A 714 -2.55 40.62 38.90
C GLN A 714 -2.72 41.90 38.05
N GLY A 715 -3.90 42.08 37.46
CA GLY A 715 -4.26 43.28 36.66
C GLY A 715 -4.27 43.07 35.15
N GLU A 716 -4.36 44.16 34.35
CA GLU A 716 -4.49 44.09 32.88
C GLU A 716 -3.27 43.47 32.16
N GLN A 717 -2.11 43.44 32.82
CA GLN A 717 -0.88 42.80 32.35
C GLN A 717 -0.64 41.45 33.05
N GLY A 718 -1.62 40.94 33.80
CA GLY A 718 -1.55 39.71 34.56
C GLY A 718 -1.98 38.48 33.77
N GLY A 719 -1.68 37.29 34.31
CA GLY A 719 -2.18 36.02 33.80
C GLY A 719 -3.39 35.54 34.60
N LYS A 720 -4.35 34.89 33.95
CA LYS A 720 -5.48 34.23 34.61
C LYS A 720 -5.41 32.72 34.41
N PRO A 721 -5.17 31.91 35.46
CA PRO A 721 -5.25 30.45 35.36
C PRO A 721 -6.62 29.99 34.83
N VAL A 722 -6.61 29.12 33.83
CA VAL A 722 -7.83 28.60 33.19
C VAL A 722 -7.90 27.07 33.16
N ALA A 723 -6.77 26.37 33.33
CA ALA A 723 -6.75 24.93 33.46
C ALA A 723 -5.54 24.45 34.27
N ILE A 724 -5.72 23.37 35.03
CA ILE A 724 -4.64 22.53 35.54
C ILE A 724 -4.71 21.21 34.77
N LEU A 725 -3.61 20.80 34.13
CA LEU A 725 -3.52 19.58 33.35
C LEU A 725 -2.58 18.59 34.02
N CYS A 726 -3.07 17.39 34.26
CA CYS A 726 -2.32 16.25 34.77
C CYS A 726 -1.95 15.35 33.59
N LEU A 727 -0.66 15.05 33.41
CA LEU A 727 -0.15 14.19 32.32
C LEU A 727 0.60 13.01 32.92
N GLY A 728 0.36 11.81 32.40
CA GLY A 728 1.08 10.61 32.85
C GLY A 728 0.64 9.36 32.13
N TYR A 729 1.44 8.30 32.23
CA TYR A 729 1.02 6.98 31.77
C TYR A 729 -0.18 6.49 32.58
N VAL A 730 -1.04 5.69 31.95
CA VAL A 730 -2.23 5.10 32.57
C VAL A 730 -2.20 3.61 32.35
N LYS A 731 -2.81 2.84 33.25
CA LYS A 731 -2.91 1.38 33.07
C LYS A 731 -3.79 1.04 31.86
N ASP A 732 -4.95 1.70 31.78
CA ASP A 732 -5.94 1.53 30.74
C ASP A 732 -6.65 2.87 30.48
N PHE A 733 -7.05 3.13 29.24
CA PHE A 733 -7.95 4.25 28.92
C PHE A 733 -9.40 3.84 29.16
N TYR A 734 -10.22 4.75 29.68
CA TYR A 734 -11.62 4.42 29.94
C TYR A 734 -12.39 4.17 28.64
N PRO A 735 -13.18 3.09 28.54
CA PRO A 735 -13.97 2.82 27.35
C PRO A 735 -15.01 3.93 27.08
N ILE A 736 -15.64 4.44 28.14
CA ILE A 736 -16.60 5.55 28.11
C ILE A 736 -16.17 6.65 29.11
N PRO A 737 -16.62 7.91 28.93
CA PRO A 737 -16.35 8.99 29.89
C PRO A 737 -16.75 8.60 31.32
N MET A 738 -15.92 8.98 32.31
CA MET A 738 -16.14 8.59 33.70
C MET A 738 -17.50 9.07 34.24
N LEU A 739 -17.90 10.30 33.91
CA LEU A 739 -19.20 10.84 34.33
C LEU A 739 -20.38 10.09 33.70
N GLU A 740 -20.19 9.50 32.52
CA GLU A 740 -21.20 8.64 31.89
C GLU A 740 -21.25 7.28 32.60
N LYS A 741 -20.08 6.69 32.87
CA LYS A 741 -19.93 5.42 33.61
C LYS A 741 -20.56 5.48 35.01
N GLU A 742 -20.37 6.59 35.71
CA GLU A 742 -20.92 6.83 37.05
C GLU A 742 -22.37 7.36 37.00
N ASN A 743 -23.03 7.34 35.83
CA ASN A 743 -24.40 7.82 35.63
C ASN A 743 -24.65 9.27 36.06
N TRP A 744 -23.62 10.10 36.09
CA TRP A 744 -23.71 11.53 36.44
C TRP A 744 -24.37 12.34 35.31
N ARG A 745 -23.99 12.07 34.06
CA ARG A 745 -24.62 12.68 32.86
C ARG A 745 -24.33 11.86 31.61
N GLN A 746 -25.34 11.76 30.74
CA GLN A 746 -25.23 11.14 29.42
C GLN A 746 -24.99 12.21 28.33
N PRO A 747 -24.17 11.93 27.30
CA PRO A 747 -24.04 12.81 26.14
C PRO A 747 -25.39 13.03 25.44
N LEU A 748 -25.58 14.22 24.87
CA LEU A 748 -26.72 14.46 23.99
C LEU A 748 -26.46 13.78 22.64
N PRO A 749 -27.46 13.09 22.06
CA PRO A 749 -27.39 12.60 20.68
C PRO A 749 -27.10 13.71 19.67
N LEU A 750 -26.42 13.39 18.56
CA LEU A 750 -25.97 14.37 17.56
C LEU A 750 -27.15 15.18 16.96
N ASP A 751 -28.28 14.54 16.71
CA ASP A 751 -29.51 15.17 16.20
C ASP A 751 -30.13 16.20 17.17
N LYS A 752 -29.75 16.16 18.46
CA LYS A 752 -30.20 17.13 19.46
C LYS A 752 -29.32 18.38 19.56
N VAL A 753 -28.16 18.38 18.89
CA VAL A 753 -27.24 19.52 18.90
C VAL A 753 -27.02 20.12 17.50
N VAL A 754 -27.49 19.44 16.45
CA VAL A 754 -27.46 19.93 15.06
C VAL A 754 -28.83 20.50 14.70
N TYR A 755 -28.88 21.80 14.40
CA TYR A 755 -30.08 22.47 13.90
C TYR A 755 -29.89 22.96 12.47
N LEU A 756 -30.93 22.85 11.64
CA LEU A 756 -30.94 23.32 10.26
C LEU A 756 -31.38 24.78 10.16
N ASN A 757 -30.49 25.64 9.67
CA ASN A 757 -30.70 27.05 9.36
C ASN A 757 -31.08 27.96 10.55
N ARG A 758 -31.77 27.45 11.58
CA ARG A 758 -32.29 28.18 12.73
C ARG A 758 -32.29 27.29 13.97
N TRP A 759 -32.06 27.91 15.13
CA TRP A 759 -32.10 27.24 16.42
C TRP A 759 -33.42 26.49 16.64
N GLY A 760 -33.33 25.23 17.04
CA GLY A 760 -34.51 24.41 17.35
C GLY A 760 -35.15 23.67 16.16
N VAL A 761 -34.68 23.87 14.92
CA VAL A 761 -35.21 23.17 13.75
C VAL A 761 -34.33 21.97 13.42
N SER A 762 -34.84 20.75 13.55
CA SER A 762 -34.10 19.53 13.20
C SER A 762 -34.38 19.07 11.77
N GLU A 763 -33.54 18.18 11.22
CA GLU A 763 -33.81 17.50 9.93
C GLU A 763 -35.18 16.82 9.92
N HIS A 764 -35.58 16.23 11.05
CA HIS A 764 -36.87 15.57 11.21
C HIS A 764 -38.09 16.52 11.22
N ASP A 765 -37.90 17.83 11.45
CA ASP A 765 -39.00 18.80 11.41
C ASP A 765 -39.34 19.28 9.99
N THR A 766 -38.44 19.09 9.02
CA THR A 766 -38.61 19.61 7.66
C THR A 766 -39.65 18.85 6.82
N SER A 767 -40.01 17.62 7.19
CA SER A 767 -41.11 16.85 6.54
C SER A 767 -42.49 17.49 6.76
N SER A 768 -42.64 18.30 7.81
CA SER A 768 -43.89 19.00 8.11
C SER A 768 -44.08 20.29 7.29
N ILE A 769 -42.98 20.85 6.74
CA ILE A 769 -42.95 22.16 6.08
C ILE A 769 -43.42 22.07 4.61
N GLN A 770 -43.25 20.92 3.94
CA GLN A 770 -43.74 20.74 2.56
C GLN A 770 -45.28 20.73 2.43
N SER A 771 -46.02 20.62 3.53
CA SER A 771 -47.49 20.71 3.53
C SER A 771 -48.05 22.14 3.58
N ARG A 772 -47.22 23.14 3.93
CA ARG A 772 -47.68 24.54 4.10
C ARG A 772 -47.44 25.45 2.90
N THR A 773 -46.66 25.04 1.91
CA THR A 773 -46.36 25.84 0.71
C THR A 773 -47.35 25.67 -0.45
N LYS A 774 -48.40 24.82 -0.32
CA LYS A 774 -49.44 24.65 -1.36
C LYS A 774 -50.65 25.59 -1.27
N ASN A 775 -50.78 26.44 -0.25
CA ASN A 775 -52.01 27.23 -0.03
C ASN A 775 -51.84 28.77 0.01
N SER A 776 -50.74 29.35 -0.49
CA SER A 776 -50.58 30.82 -0.47
C SER A 776 -50.00 31.44 -1.74
N VAL A 777 -50.31 30.90 -2.91
CA VAL A 777 -50.03 31.56 -4.20
C VAL A 777 -51.34 31.97 -4.87
N THR A 778 -52.05 32.91 -4.27
CA THR A 778 -52.96 33.83 -4.98
C THR A 778 -53.16 35.06 -4.11
N LYS A 779 -52.37 36.09 -4.36
CA LYS A 779 -52.66 37.53 -4.25
C LYS A 779 -51.36 38.31 -4.06
N ASP A 780 -51.31 39.44 -4.74
CA ASP A 780 -50.34 40.52 -4.59
C ASP A 780 -49.04 40.39 -5.40
N GLN A 781 -49.21 40.26 -6.73
CA GLN A 781 -48.39 41.04 -7.67
C GLN A 781 -49.15 42.32 -8.00
N GLU A 782 -48.73 43.46 -7.46
CA GLU A 782 -48.77 44.76 -8.14
C GLU A 782 -48.02 45.78 -7.27
N THR A 783 -47.28 46.69 -7.92
CA THR A 783 -46.53 47.85 -7.37
C THR A 783 -45.30 47.50 -6.52
N LEU A 784 -44.07 47.98 -6.76
CA LEU A 784 -43.62 49.22 -7.40
C LEU A 784 -42.18 49.07 -7.91
N VAL A 785 -41.99 49.63 -9.10
CA VAL A 785 -40.73 49.94 -9.77
C VAL A 785 -40.04 51.13 -9.09
N GLY A 786 -38.71 51.08 -9.01
CA GLY A 786 -37.87 52.26 -9.26
C GLY A 786 -36.97 52.72 -8.11
N GLY A 787 -35.66 52.77 -8.36
CA GLY A 787 -34.74 53.59 -7.57
C GLY A 787 -33.28 53.16 -7.55
N ILE A 788 -32.57 53.39 -8.66
CA ILE A 788 -31.10 53.35 -8.76
C ILE A 788 -30.51 54.59 -8.04
N LYS A 789 -29.47 54.45 -7.22
CA LYS A 789 -28.13 55.10 -7.38
C LYS A 789 -27.23 55.04 -6.13
N TRP A 790 -25.98 54.68 -6.43
CA TRP A 790 -24.72 54.61 -5.67
C TRP A 790 -24.53 53.43 -4.73
#